data_AF-A0A496ABR0-F1
#
_entry.id   AF-A0A496ABR0-F1
#
_cell.length_a   1.000
_cell.length_b   1.000
_cell.length_c   1.000
_cell.angle_alpha   90.00
_cell.angle_beta   90.00
_cell.angle_gamma   90.00
#
_symmetry.space_group_name_H-M   'P 1'
#
loop_
_entity.id
_entity.type
_entity.pdbx_description
1 polymer ?
#
loop_
_entity_poly.entity_id
_entity_poly.type
_entity_poly.pdbx_seq_one_letter_code
_entity_poly.pdbx_strand_id
1 'polypeptide(L)'
;MTKERIRILVDTSRDTGWSGGLIRIEPDNIYRTTDNRDYLSEAVLKNYDVLTICSDTSLKYTNAELELIREFVEDGGGLLLSTSTSRFERDVREPISELGINHVASLFGAQFLPLPEGQGEMDTDANPLRGYAKKNLCLTNHEIVDGLGIDELRLTYCGILDVPAGGSVFLDHNETKEPVGACLDFGSGRVLLINTQLFQWENHPVSTRFIDWLGTNREETPQQKPSLATDTQTIPDEIPIEEQVREDGKIKIFYTHFVEDRMDTCMTFAKKLTEEMFSKFPEGEKVKWKIDLIPSCVHEYGSGWEDSVMTIGACASSSGLAYALGVEASGLIADKTPFGKAKDVLFDGFQFFFGIWAMKLLGFEQEAAMMVAEAERQFHENADEKLVDVAKVYEQPSRKPVWILKRLLDKYGEDLFVRLTKIFSEKQIDTEQNMPHTTFSRVDRQIYYLSRAVGEDLFPWFEENGTTVHPLPLLPNDSDEFVAAVREYLSGIMRNTSIDTSDRIDAIDSLFEIADESEHRISALVAKLDAADRYERLIAAAKLINSCDDRSVKVLEDITVETGDDGLAAIAVLMLVRNGQGGEVVDRLVEIAPHQDHRYQLETGYLLAKIGHPAAEAFSYETLTDKNGTPLLTMDVKRNGDLHLYPTIAGDRVAICNVILHTHHFPHNTHLPGTYVSWVHTAPKYRRKGLARWAFGASMSHELVRQYSCISLHTGTDNDAHGMYRNFGFVDGLLTREFTKALQHEQAKVVEGLVVRPYTPGDEVAMADVLNGFYADRVERRPRRAERRRTSETRLIYLAEKDGELLGYVQAQCYEKVKSVHITEFCLKSLSSEDSTHPEGLLEEVGAALLCALHNELVKREYKRIRYEPEAEGDKDYVRTLFHNFGYTSEDVGWVWMFKIVNLPMLLGELAPLLLKRLDESDTYKSWQGTISIKGSEHQASLTIRDGEIHVSEGISEGTGICLSTDDDTITRFILGVITPYGAYLQNQLHITPTVNSSVRRLLGTLFQKH
;
A
#
# COMPACT_ATOMS: atom_id res chain seq x y z
N MET A 1 33.94 -15.82 0.64
CA MET A 1 33.31 -17.01 0.05
C MET A 1 31.88 -16.63 -0.30
N THR A 2 31.46 -16.78 -1.55
CA THR A 2 30.05 -16.57 -1.95
C THR A 2 29.24 -17.77 -1.45
N LYS A 3 28.28 -17.55 -0.54
CA LYS A 3 27.28 -18.57 -0.16
C LYS A 3 26.61 -19.05 -1.45
N GLU A 4 26.55 -20.36 -1.72
CA GLU A 4 25.74 -20.87 -2.84
C GLU A 4 24.26 -20.46 -2.63
N ARG A 5 23.56 -20.14 -3.73
CA ARG A 5 22.16 -19.74 -3.68
C ARG A 5 21.28 -20.90 -3.18
N ILE A 6 20.42 -20.63 -2.20
CA ILE A 6 19.35 -21.53 -1.74
C ILE A 6 18.22 -21.51 -2.76
N ARG A 7 17.89 -22.69 -3.31
CA ARG A 7 16.85 -22.84 -4.33
C ARG A 7 15.55 -23.25 -3.66
N ILE A 8 14.49 -22.48 -3.87
CA ILE A 8 13.21 -22.60 -3.16
C ILE A 8 12.12 -22.88 -4.16
N LEU A 9 11.41 -23.99 -3.97
CA LEU A 9 10.18 -24.30 -4.68
C LEU A 9 9.00 -23.88 -3.81
N VAL A 10 8.19 -22.94 -4.29
CA VAL A 10 6.95 -22.52 -3.64
C VAL A 10 5.79 -23.21 -4.33
N ASP A 11 5.17 -24.19 -3.68
CA ASP A 11 4.04 -24.91 -4.24
C ASP A 11 2.75 -24.12 -4.00
N THR A 12 2.16 -23.63 -5.09
CA THR A 12 0.86 -22.93 -5.12
C THR A 12 -0.22 -23.73 -5.84
N SER A 13 0.13 -24.91 -6.36
CA SER A 13 -0.77 -25.77 -7.13
C SER A 13 -2.08 -26.09 -6.41
N ARG A 14 -2.06 -26.21 -5.07
CA ARG A 14 -3.23 -26.54 -4.22
C ARG A 14 -3.76 -25.34 -3.43
N ASP A 15 -3.01 -24.24 -3.42
CA ASP A 15 -3.41 -22.97 -2.84
C ASP A 15 -2.62 -21.80 -3.42
N THR A 16 -3.25 -21.03 -4.31
CA THR A 16 -2.62 -19.87 -4.94
C THR A 16 -2.66 -18.61 -4.07
N GLY A 17 -3.40 -18.62 -2.95
CA GLY A 17 -3.73 -17.41 -2.21
C GLY A 17 -2.71 -16.98 -1.15
N TRP A 18 -1.92 -17.91 -0.60
CA TRP A 18 -1.29 -17.69 0.71
C TRP A 18 0.24 -17.76 0.75
N SER A 19 0.90 -17.93 -0.40
CA SER A 19 2.36 -18.03 -0.51
C SER A 19 3.02 -16.80 -1.15
N GLY A 20 2.26 -15.72 -1.38
CA GLY A 20 2.72 -14.54 -2.11
C GLY A 20 3.99 -13.90 -1.53
N GLY A 21 4.16 -13.92 -0.21
CA GLY A 21 5.35 -13.44 0.47
C GLY A 21 6.60 -14.30 0.20
N LEU A 22 6.46 -15.63 0.08
CA LEU A 22 7.57 -16.54 -0.22
C LEU A 22 7.99 -16.46 -1.68
N ILE A 23 7.02 -16.31 -2.59
CA ILE A 23 7.28 -16.05 -4.02
C ILE A 23 8.06 -14.74 -4.18
N ARG A 24 7.76 -13.74 -3.36
CA ARG A 24 8.42 -12.43 -3.39
C ARG A 24 9.72 -12.37 -2.59
N ILE A 25 10.21 -13.47 -2.00
CA ILE A 25 11.62 -13.55 -1.59
C ILE A 25 12.41 -13.52 -2.89
N GLU A 26 12.91 -12.34 -3.21
CA GLU A 26 13.41 -12.05 -4.56
C GLU A 26 14.58 -12.96 -4.92
N PRO A 27 14.73 -13.31 -6.21
CA PRO A 27 15.91 -14.01 -6.68
C PRO A 27 17.13 -13.08 -6.56
N ASP A 28 17.81 -13.13 -5.42
CA ASP A 28 19.03 -12.37 -5.15
C ASP A 28 20.29 -13.23 -5.35
N ASN A 29 21.42 -12.79 -4.82
CA ASN A 29 22.63 -13.62 -4.82
C ASN A 29 22.55 -14.79 -3.80
N ILE A 30 21.49 -14.88 -3.01
CA ILE A 30 21.32 -15.80 -1.89
C ILE A 30 20.14 -16.77 -2.11
N TYR A 31 19.04 -16.34 -2.73
CA TYR A 31 17.81 -17.12 -2.93
C TYR A 31 17.45 -17.21 -4.41
N ARG A 32 16.83 -18.32 -4.81
CA ARG A 32 16.21 -18.50 -6.13
C ARG A 32 14.86 -19.17 -5.94
N THR A 33 13.77 -18.42 -6.13
CA THR A 33 12.39 -18.90 -5.93
C THR A 33 11.73 -19.31 -7.24
N THR A 34 10.98 -20.41 -7.21
CA THR A 34 10.14 -20.88 -8.32
C THR A 34 8.70 -21.06 -7.82
N ASP A 35 7.73 -20.46 -8.53
CA ASP A 35 6.29 -20.67 -8.27
C ASP A 35 5.83 -21.93 -9.02
N ASN A 36 5.45 -22.97 -8.28
CA ASN A 36 4.97 -24.22 -8.85
C ASN A 36 3.44 -24.29 -8.85
N ARG A 37 2.85 -24.31 -10.04
CA ARG A 37 1.39 -24.35 -10.22
C ARG A 37 0.85 -25.72 -10.63
N ASP A 38 1.71 -26.70 -10.87
CA ASP A 38 1.34 -28.05 -11.34
C ASP A 38 1.75 -29.15 -10.33
N TYR A 39 1.51 -30.41 -10.66
CA TYR A 39 1.91 -31.56 -9.84
C TYR A 39 3.41 -31.57 -9.52
N LEU A 40 3.75 -31.99 -8.30
CA LEU A 40 5.15 -32.19 -7.93
C LEU A 40 5.70 -33.43 -8.66
N SER A 41 6.94 -33.33 -9.13
CA SER A 41 7.64 -34.45 -9.77
C SER A 41 9.08 -34.54 -9.31
N GLU A 42 9.65 -35.75 -9.39
CA GLU A 42 11.06 -36.00 -9.07
C GLU A 42 12.01 -35.08 -9.86
N ALA A 43 11.70 -34.89 -11.14
CA ALA A 43 12.48 -34.03 -12.04
C ALA A 43 12.53 -32.57 -11.58
N VAL A 44 11.47 -32.11 -10.91
CA VAL A 44 11.38 -30.76 -10.33
C VAL A 44 12.12 -30.73 -9.00
N LEU A 45 11.73 -31.56 -8.02
CA LEU A 45 12.21 -31.47 -6.62
C LEU A 45 13.72 -31.63 -6.48
N LYS A 46 14.36 -32.47 -7.30
CA LYS A 46 15.82 -32.69 -7.24
C LYS A 46 16.64 -31.41 -7.40
N ASN A 47 16.08 -30.38 -8.05
CA ASN A 47 16.76 -29.11 -8.33
C ASN A 47 16.61 -28.07 -7.23
N TYR A 48 15.85 -28.34 -6.15
CA TYR A 48 15.58 -27.37 -5.10
C TYR A 48 16.14 -27.85 -3.76
N ASP A 49 16.43 -26.90 -2.88
CA ASP A 49 16.95 -27.16 -1.53
C ASP A 49 15.84 -27.04 -0.49
N VAL A 50 14.84 -26.19 -0.75
CA VAL A 50 13.67 -25.99 0.11
C VAL A 50 12.38 -26.13 -0.70
N LEU A 51 11.42 -26.87 -0.16
CA LEU A 51 10.02 -26.92 -0.61
C LEU A 51 9.15 -26.18 0.40
N THR A 52 8.26 -25.32 -0.07
CA THR A 52 7.29 -24.62 0.78
C THR A 52 5.87 -24.90 0.32
N ILE A 53 4.99 -25.24 1.26
CA ILE A 53 3.57 -25.51 1.05
C ILE A 53 2.80 -24.69 2.08
N CYS A 54 2.07 -23.67 1.61
CA CYS A 54 1.16 -22.87 2.44
C CYS A 54 -0.26 -23.05 1.90
N SER A 55 -1.12 -23.78 2.61
CA SER A 55 -2.42 -24.19 2.06
C SER A 55 -3.51 -24.29 3.12
N ASP A 56 -4.67 -23.73 2.80
CA ASP A 56 -5.90 -23.78 3.60
C ASP A 56 -7.03 -24.51 2.84
N THR A 57 -6.70 -25.48 1.97
CA THR A 57 -7.66 -26.19 1.11
C THR A 57 -7.76 -27.67 1.44
N SER A 58 -8.82 -28.32 0.96
CA SER A 58 -9.00 -29.78 1.06
C SER A 58 -8.39 -30.56 -0.11
N LEU A 59 -7.66 -29.86 -1.00
CA LEU A 59 -7.02 -30.50 -2.15
C LEU A 59 -5.85 -31.37 -1.69
N LYS A 60 -5.90 -32.64 -2.07
CA LYS A 60 -4.95 -33.67 -1.61
C LYS A 60 -3.79 -33.83 -2.59
N TYR A 61 -2.61 -34.09 -2.03
CA TYR A 61 -1.47 -34.60 -2.78
C TYR A 61 -1.67 -36.07 -3.10
N THR A 62 -1.25 -36.48 -4.30
CA THR A 62 -1.32 -37.89 -4.69
C THR A 62 -0.31 -38.73 -3.89
N ASN A 63 -0.53 -40.05 -3.78
CA ASN A 63 0.43 -40.92 -3.10
C ASN A 63 1.85 -40.83 -3.70
N ALA A 64 1.95 -40.59 -5.01
CA ALA A 64 3.24 -40.41 -5.68
C ALA A 64 3.92 -39.11 -5.23
N GLU A 65 3.19 -38.00 -5.13
CA GLU A 65 3.73 -36.74 -4.62
C GLU A 65 4.09 -36.81 -3.14
N LEU A 66 3.28 -37.49 -2.32
CA LEU A 66 3.59 -37.69 -0.90
C LEU A 66 4.89 -38.47 -0.72
N GLU A 67 5.12 -39.51 -1.54
CA GLU A 67 6.37 -40.25 -1.53
C GLU A 67 7.56 -39.37 -1.95
N LEU A 68 7.39 -38.58 -3.01
CA LEU A 68 8.43 -37.64 -3.46
C LEU A 68 8.78 -36.57 -2.42
N ILE A 69 7.78 -36.04 -1.70
CA ILE A 69 8.01 -35.08 -0.62
C ILE A 69 8.77 -35.76 0.54
N ARG A 70 8.39 -36.99 0.88
CA ARG A 70 9.07 -37.76 1.93
C ARG A 70 10.54 -38.01 1.59
N GLU A 71 10.81 -38.53 0.39
CA GLU A 71 12.16 -38.78 -0.13
C GLU A 71 12.99 -37.48 -0.17
N PHE A 72 12.40 -36.39 -0.66
CA PHE A 72 13.06 -35.07 -0.71
C PHE A 72 13.58 -34.62 0.67
N VAL A 73 12.77 -34.76 1.73
CA VAL A 73 13.19 -34.40 3.09
C VAL A 73 14.18 -35.43 3.64
N GLU A 74 13.95 -36.73 3.43
CA GLU A 74 14.85 -37.81 3.89
C GLU A 74 16.28 -37.61 3.35
N ASP A 75 16.40 -37.14 2.10
CA ASP A 75 17.64 -36.86 1.38
C ASP A 75 18.27 -35.48 1.70
N GLY A 76 17.78 -34.77 2.73
CA GLY A 76 18.40 -33.52 3.21
C GLY A 76 17.70 -32.23 2.77
N GLY A 77 16.56 -32.32 2.09
CA GLY A 77 15.74 -31.17 1.73
C GLY A 77 15.05 -30.53 2.94
N GLY A 78 14.83 -29.22 2.86
CA GLY A 78 14.04 -28.46 3.85
C GLY A 78 12.58 -28.34 3.43
N LEU A 79 11.63 -28.59 4.33
CA LEU A 79 10.19 -28.45 4.09
C LEU A 79 9.56 -27.42 5.01
N LEU A 80 8.86 -26.43 4.46
CA LEU A 80 8.00 -25.50 5.20
C LEU A 80 6.53 -25.85 4.98
N LEU A 81 5.78 -26.09 6.06
CA LEU A 81 4.34 -26.29 6.07
C LEU A 81 3.65 -25.18 6.87
N SER A 82 2.69 -24.50 6.25
CA SER A 82 1.93 -23.43 6.89
C SER A 82 0.45 -23.49 6.52
N THR A 83 -0.43 -23.25 7.49
CA THR A 83 -1.90 -23.23 7.28
C THR A 83 -2.60 -22.50 8.42
N SER A 84 -3.81 -22.03 8.20
CA SER A 84 -4.76 -21.67 9.25
C SER A 84 -5.93 -22.64 9.28
N THR A 85 -5.90 -23.50 10.30
CA THR A 85 -7.03 -24.40 10.62
C THR A 85 -8.33 -23.63 10.84
N SER A 86 -8.27 -22.46 11.48
CA SER A 86 -9.42 -21.58 11.70
C SER A 86 -10.06 -21.10 10.38
N ARG A 87 -9.24 -20.75 9.39
CA ARG A 87 -9.72 -20.35 8.04
C ARG A 87 -10.33 -21.52 7.30
N PHE A 88 -9.69 -22.69 7.36
CA PHE A 88 -10.20 -23.91 6.75
C PHE A 88 -11.60 -24.26 7.28
N GLU A 89 -11.79 -24.27 8.61
CA GLU A 89 -13.10 -24.54 9.23
C GLU A 89 -14.17 -23.53 8.80
N ARG A 90 -13.78 -22.26 8.62
CA ARG A 90 -14.67 -21.19 8.18
C ARG A 90 -15.09 -21.33 6.72
N ASP A 91 -14.11 -21.45 5.82
CA ASP A 91 -14.30 -21.29 4.38
C ASP A 91 -14.70 -22.61 3.70
N VAL A 92 -13.97 -23.69 4.02
CA VAL A 92 -14.17 -25.02 3.44
C VAL A 92 -15.33 -25.73 4.13
N ARG A 93 -15.45 -25.57 5.45
CA ARG A 93 -16.48 -26.21 6.31
C ARG A 93 -16.45 -27.74 6.28
N GLU A 94 -15.25 -28.30 6.18
CA GLU A 94 -14.99 -29.73 6.29
C GLU A 94 -14.24 -30.04 7.60
N PRO A 95 -14.23 -31.29 8.08
CA PRO A 95 -13.40 -31.68 9.22
C PRO A 95 -11.93 -31.39 8.95
N ILE A 96 -11.16 -30.97 9.96
CA ILE A 96 -9.71 -30.73 9.84
C ILE A 96 -8.91 -31.96 9.35
N SER A 97 -9.45 -33.17 9.50
CA SER A 97 -8.87 -34.38 8.90
C SER A 97 -8.84 -34.36 7.37
N GLU A 98 -9.66 -33.53 6.72
CA GLU A 98 -9.70 -33.35 5.27
C GLU A 98 -8.78 -32.23 4.77
N LEU A 99 -8.11 -31.50 5.67
CA LEU A 99 -7.15 -30.47 5.32
C LEU A 99 -5.99 -31.08 4.50
N GLY A 100 -5.78 -30.61 3.27
CA GLY A 100 -4.85 -31.23 2.32
C GLY A 100 -3.41 -31.32 2.85
N ILE A 101 -2.94 -30.24 3.51
CA ILE A 101 -1.59 -30.18 4.08
C ILE A 101 -1.37 -31.15 5.26
N ASN A 102 -2.45 -31.60 5.94
CA ASN A 102 -2.34 -32.60 7.01
C ASN A 102 -1.85 -33.95 6.50
N HIS A 103 -2.11 -34.29 5.24
CA HIS A 103 -1.57 -35.50 4.63
C HIS A 103 -0.04 -35.44 4.48
N VAL A 104 0.50 -34.24 4.21
CA VAL A 104 1.95 -34.02 4.14
C VAL A 104 2.56 -34.02 5.54
N ALA A 105 1.95 -33.30 6.49
CA ALA A 105 2.43 -33.27 7.88
C ALA A 105 2.47 -34.68 8.52
N SER A 106 1.50 -35.53 8.21
CA SER A 106 1.40 -36.89 8.73
C SER A 106 2.57 -37.80 8.30
N LEU A 107 3.25 -37.51 7.18
CA LEU A 107 4.47 -38.22 6.77
C LEU A 107 5.58 -38.12 7.83
N PHE A 108 5.57 -37.03 8.60
CA PHE A 108 6.57 -36.68 9.60
C PHE A 108 6.04 -36.84 11.03
N GLY A 109 4.88 -37.48 11.20
CA GLY A 109 4.27 -37.73 12.51
C GLY A 109 3.68 -36.49 13.19
N ALA A 110 3.42 -35.42 12.46
CA ALA A 110 2.79 -34.19 12.96
C ALA A 110 1.40 -33.97 12.36
N GLN A 111 0.56 -33.20 13.04
CA GLN A 111 -0.77 -32.81 12.55
C GLN A 111 -1.12 -31.37 12.92
N PHE A 112 -1.77 -30.66 12.00
CA PHE A 112 -2.49 -29.42 12.28
C PHE A 112 -3.85 -29.75 12.85
N LEU A 113 -4.15 -29.19 14.03
CA LEU A 113 -5.38 -29.45 14.77
C LEU A 113 -6.17 -28.15 14.99
N PRO A 114 -7.51 -28.22 15.06
CA PRO A 114 -8.31 -27.07 15.47
C PRO A 114 -8.15 -26.84 16.97
N LEU A 115 -8.59 -25.66 17.44
CA LEU A 115 -8.73 -25.43 18.87
C LEU A 115 -9.91 -26.23 19.46
N PRO A 116 -9.74 -26.90 20.61
CA PRO A 116 -10.83 -27.52 21.35
C PRO A 116 -11.96 -26.52 21.63
N GLU A 117 -13.23 -26.96 21.60
CA GLU A 117 -14.41 -26.12 21.89
C GLU A 117 -14.27 -25.32 23.21
N GLY A 118 -14.62 -24.03 23.19
CA GLY A 118 -14.43 -23.09 24.31
C GLY A 118 -13.05 -22.42 24.46
N GLN A 119 -11.98 -22.85 23.77
CA GLN A 119 -10.66 -22.21 23.77
C GLN A 119 -10.43 -21.17 22.65
N GLY A 120 -9.46 -20.27 22.82
CA GLY A 120 -9.09 -19.25 21.84
C GLY A 120 -10.03 -18.04 21.81
N GLU A 121 -9.59 -17.01 21.09
CA GLU A 121 -10.35 -15.79 20.84
C GLU A 121 -10.99 -15.84 19.46
N MET A 122 -12.14 -15.19 19.33
CA MET A 122 -12.81 -15.01 18.04
C MET A 122 -12.29 -13.72 17.41
N ASP A 123 -11.76 -13.82 16.19
CA ASP A 123 -11.52 -12.66 15.35
C ASP A 123 -12.83 -11.98 15.03
N THR A 124 -12.75 -10.68 14.96
CA THR A 124 -13.91 -9.83 14.91
C THR A 124 -13.96 -8.97 13.63
N ASP A 125 -12.93 -8.99 12.81
CA ASP A 125 -12.96 -8.24 11.56
C ASP A 125 -13.66 -9.06 10.46
N ALA A 126 -14.91 -8.68 10.18
CA ALA A 126 -15.79 -9.13 9.09
C ALA A 126 -16.23 -10.61 9.05
N ASN A 127 -15.56 -11.57 9.71
CA ASN A 127 -16.04 -12.95 9.92
C ASN A 127 -15.24 -13.64 11.04
N PRO A 128 -15.88 -14.39 11.96
CA PRO A 128 -15.17 -14.97 13.08
C PRO A 128 -14.19 -16.09 12.68
N LEU A 129 -12.92 -15.87 12.98
CA LEU A 129 -11.88 -16.91 13.01
C LEU A 129 -11.58 -17.25 14.46
N ARG A 130 -11.50 -18.53 14.80
CA ARG A 130 -11.23 -18.94 16.17
C ARG A 130 -9.79 -19.41 16.33
N GLY A 131 -9.00 -18.73 17.15
CA GLY A 131 -7.58 -19.04 17.30
C GLY A 131 -6.96 -18.41 18.54
N TYR A 132 -5.73 -18.79 18.87
CA TYR A 132 -4.94 -18.08 19.86
C TYR A 132 -4.53 -16.72 19.31
N ALA A 133 -4.91 -15.67 20.03
CA ALA A 133 -4.45 -14.32 19.74
C ALA A 133 -2.95 -14.19 20.09
N LYS A 134 -2.23 -13.35 19.35
CA LYS A 134 -0.80 -13.08 19.53
C LYS A 134 -0.40 -12.83 20.99
N LYS A 135 -1.21 -12.08 21.75
CA LYS A 135 -0.95 -11.74 23.16
C LYS A 135 -0.86 -12.97 24.08
N ASN A 136 -1.41 -14.10 23.66
CA ASN A 136 -1.40 -15.36 24.39
C ASN A 136 -0.30 -16.31 23.92
N LEU A 137 0.58 -15.89 23.02
CA LEU A 137 1.65 -16.71 22.46
C LEU A 137 3.02 -16.21 22.95
N CYS A 138 4.01 -17.10 22.98
CA CYS A 138 5.41 -16.73 23.18
C CYS A 138 6.36 -17.52 22.28
N LEU A 139 7.46 -16.86 21.94
CA LEU A 139 8.62 -17.50 21.35
C LEU A 139 9.38 -18.27 22.43
N THR A 140 9.77 -19.50 22.11
CA THR A 140 10.68 -20.28 22.98
C THR A 140 12.14 -19.92 22.65
N ASN A 141 13.08 -20.39 23.47
CA ASN A 141 14.51 -20.22 23.20
C ASN A 141 14.95 -21.19 22.09
N HIS A 142 14.84 -20.76 20.83
CA HIS A 142 15.16 -21.56 19.66
C HIS A 142 15.90 -20.73 18.61
N GLU A 143 16.96 -21.29 18.02
CA GLU A 143 17.84 -20.59 17.06
C GLU A 143 17.10 -19.93 15.88
N ILE A 144 15.99 -20.54 15.46
CA ILE A 144 15.18 -20.06 14.33
C ILE A 144 14.44 -18.75 14.63
N VAL A 145 14.30 -18.39 15.91
CA VAL A 145 13.64 -17.15 16.36
C VAL A 145 14.57 -16.27 17.21
N ASP A 146 15.87 -16.59 17.32
CA ASP A 146 16.82 -15.86 18.16
C ASP A 146 16.95 -14.38 17.77
N GLY A 147 16.38 -13.47 18.57
CA GLY A 147 16.37 -12.03 18.26
C GLY A 147 15.24 -11.61 17.32
N LEU A 148 14.30 -12.51 16.98
CA LEU A 148 12.99 -12.11 16.47
C LEU A 148 12.07 -11.75 17.64
N GLY A 149 11.29 -10.69 17.47
CA GLY A 149 10.17 -10.35 18.33
C GLY A 149 8.89 -11.07 17.89
N ILE A 150 7.99 -11.39 18.83
CA ILE A 150 6.70 -12.01 18.48
C ILE A 150 5.87 -11.15 17.52
N ASP A 151 6.04 -9.83 17.59
CA ASP A 151 5.36 -8.89 16.71
C ASP A 151 5.83 -9.02 15.25
N GLU A 152 7.03 -9.50 14.98
CA GLU A 152 7.56 -9.63 13.62
C GLU A 152 6.93 -10.80 12.86
N LEU A 153 6.34 -11.77 13.57
CA LEU A 153 5.68 -12.94 12.99
C LEU A 153 4.30 -12.63 12.37
N ARG A 154 3.73 -11.43 12.57
CA ARG A 154 2.41 -11.04 12.01
C ARG A 154 1.29 -12.08 12.26
N LEU A 155 1.31 -12.70 13.43
CA LEU A 155 0.41 -13.81 13.78
C LEU A 155 -1.05 -13.37 13.80
N THR A 156 -1.91 -14.21 13.21
CA THR A 156 -3.35 -14.00 13.15
C THR A 156 -4.07 -15.29 13.52
N TYR A 157 -4.72 -15.28 14.70
CA TYR A 157 -5.58 -16.34 15.24
C TYR A 157 -5.09 -17.76 14.95
N CYS A 158 -4.07 -18.17 15.70
CA CYS A 158 -3.33 -19.40 15.43
C CYS A 158 -4.05 -20.65 15.95
N GLY A 159 -3.98 -21.75 15.21
CA GLY A 159 -4.38 -23.07 15.69
C GLY A 159 -3.24 -23.78 16.44
N ILE A 160 -3.43 -25.06 16.76
CA ILE A 160 -2.45 -25.87 17.49
C ILE A 160 -1.85 -26.98 16.59
N LEU A 161 -0.71 -27.52 17.01
CA LEU A 161 -0.03 -28.64 16.38
C LEU A 161 0.03 -29.82 17.33
N ASP A 162 -0.23 -31.02 16.80
CA ASP A 162 0.27 -32.26 17.40
C ASP A 162 1.68 -32.52 16.85
N VAL A 163 2.65 -32.65 17.75
CA VAL A 163 4.08 -32.70 17.42
C VAL A 163 4.68 -33.96 18.04
N PRO A 164 5.45 -34.77 17.29
CA PRO A 164 6.06 -35.98 17.84
C PRO A 164 7.08 -35.65 18.93
N ALA A 165 7.38 -36.61 19.81
CA ALA A 165 8.23 -36.41 21.00
C ALA A 165 9.68 -35.96 20.72
N GLY A 166 10.14 -35.98 19.48
CA GLY A 166 11.44 -35.46 19.04
C GLY A 166 11.40 -34.07 18.40
N GLY A 167 10.22 -33.46 18.27
CA GLY A 167 10.05 -32.13 17.69
C GLY A 167 10.44 -31.01 18.65
N SER A 168 10.97 -29.93 18.09
CA SER A 168 11.38 -28.71 18.79
C SER A 168 10.33 -27.61 18.59
N VAL A 169 9.69 -27.16 19.65
CA VAL A 169 8.65 -26.12 19.58
C VAL A 169 9.30 -24.73 19.68
N PHE A 170 9.07 -23.86 18.70
CA PHE A 170 9.59 -22.48 18.70
C PHE A 170 8.51 -21.43 19.01
N LEU A 171 7.24 -21.78 18.91
CA LEU A 171 6.09 -20.92 19.20
C LEU A 171 5.02 -21.74 19.92
N ASP A 172 4.65 -21.34 21.13
CA ASP A 172 3.63 -22.00 21.95
C ASP A 172 2.67 -21.00 22.61
N HIS A 173 1.57 -21.52 23.15
CA HIS A 173 0.66 -20.75 23.98
C HIS A 173 1.22 -20.54 25.40
N ASN A 174 1.15 -19.32 25.90
CA ASN A 174 1.80 -18.87 27.13
C ASN A 174 1.46 -19.73 28.36
N GLU A 175 0.20 -20.15 28.48
CA GLU A 175 -0.32 -20.86 29.65
C GLU A 175 -0.43 -22.37 29.44
N THR A 176 -1.10 -22.78 28.36
CA THR A 176 -1.37 -24.21 28.07
C THR A 176 -0.14 -24.94 27.53
N LYS A 177 0.86 -24.22 27.03
CA LYS A 177 2.05 -24.77 26.35
C LYS A 177 1.73 -25.63 25.13
N GLU A 178 0.54 -25.44 24.55
CA GLU A 178 0.19 -26.09 23.30
C GLU A 178 1.03 -25.53 22.15
N PRO A 179 1.66 -26.38 21.32
CA PRO A 179 2.48 -25.94 20.22
C PRO A 179 1.67 -25.27 19.12
N VAL A 180 2.20 -24.19 18.56
CA VAL A 180 1.64 -23.46 17.40
C VAL A 180 2.62 -23.47 16.22
N GLY A 181 3.93 -23.46 16.52
CA GLY A 181 5.00 -23.59 15.55
C GLY A 181 6.11 -24.52 16.06
N ALA A 182 6.56 -25.44 15.21
CA ALA A 182 7.54 -26.46 15.56
C ALA A 182 8.50 -26.79 14.40
N CYS A 183 9.67 -27.30 14.75
CA CYS A 183 10.70 -27.82 13.88
C CYS A 183 10.90 -29.32 14.13
N LEU A 184 11.09 -30.10 13.07
CA LEU A 184 11.37 -31.54 13.12
C LEU A 184 12.63 -31.85 12.31
N ASP A 185 13.43 -32.79 12.79
CA ASP A 185 14.45 -33.46 11.97
C ASP A 185 13.87 -34.75 11.39
N PHE A 186 14.12 -35.01 10.10
CA PHE A 186 13.67 -36.24 9.44
C PHE A 186 14.68 -36.69 8.39
N GLY A 187 15.21 -37.90 8.54
CA GLY A 187 16.35 -38.36 7.73
C GLY A 187 17.53 -37.39 7.88
N SER A 188 18.04 -36.87 6.77
CA SER A 188 19.05 -35.82 6.76
C SER A 188 18.45 -34.40 6.70
N GLY A 189 17.14 -34.27 6.45
CA GLY A 189 16.47 -32.98 6.23
C GLY A 189 15.75 -32.43 7.45
N ARG A 190 14.99 -31.36 7.21
CA ARG A 190 14.30 -30.58 8.25
C ARG A 190 12.89 -30.21 7.82
N VAL A 191 11.96 -30.17 8.77
CA VAL A 191 10.59 -29.72 8.55
C VAL A 191 10.24 -28.60 9.53
N LEU A 192 9.66 -27.53 9.03
CA LEU A 192 9.09 -26.43 9.80
C LEU A 192 7.56 -26.43 9.63
N LEU A 193 6.83 -26.39 10.74
CA LEU A 193 5.36 -26.31 10.75
C LEU A 193 4.92 -25.07 11.51
N ILE A 194 3.91 -24.37 11.00
CA ILE A 194 3.27 -23.26 11.73
C ILE A 194 1.77 -23.16 11.40
N ASN A 195 0.91 -23.16 12.42
CA ASN A 195 -0.55 -23.11 12.26
C ASN A 195 -1.06 -21.66 12.27
N THR A 196 -0.61 -20.85 11.31
CA THR A 196 -1.04 -19.47 11.07
C THR A 196 -0.77 -19.02 9.64
N GLN A 197 -1.38 -17.92 9.20
CA GLN A 197 -1.12 -17.32 7.89
C GLN A 197 0.03 -16.31 7.91
N LEU A 198 1.28 -16.78 7.91
CA LEU A 198 2.45 -15.90 8.06
C LEU A 198 2.94 -15.27 6.74
N PHE A 199 2.72 -15.94 5.60
CA PHE A 199 3.45 -15.70 4.36
C PHE A 199 2.63 -15.12 3.20
N GLN A 200 1.49 -14.51 3.49
CA GLN A 200 0.63 -13.90 2.46
C GLN A 200 1.33 -12.72 1.78
N TRP A 201 2.03 -11.90 2.58
CA TRP A 201 2.78 -10.71 2.15
C TRP A 201 4.27 -10.90 2.43
N GLU A 202 5.12 -10.20 1.68
CA GLU A 202 6.56 -10.26 1.90
C GLU A 202 6.89 -9.84 3.34
N ASN A 203 7.42 -10.80 4.11
CA ASN A 203 7.92 -10.59 5.47
C ASN A 203 9.39 -11.01 5.49
N HIS A 204 10.26 -10.16 4.93
CA HIS A 204 11.66 -10.49 4.65
C HIS A 204 12.42 -11.01 5.88
N PRO A 205 12.32 -10.40 7.10
CA PRO A 205 13.05 -10.89 8.27
C PRO A 205 12.68 -12.32 8.68
N VAL A 206 11.38 -12.65 8.67
CA VAL A 206 10.92 -13.99 9.09
C VAL A 206 11.17 -15.01 7.98
N SER A 207 10.85 -14.65 6.74
CA SER A 207 10.92 -15.56 5.61
C SER A 207 12.37 -15.99 5.34
N THR A 208 13.31 -15.04 5.29
CA THR A 208 14.72 -15.36 5.05
C THR A 208 15.30 -16.24 6.16
N ARG A 209 14.94 -15.97 7.42
CA ARG A 209 15.41 -16.75 8.56
C ARG A 209 14.94 -18.21 8.52
N PHE A 210 13.67 -18.42 8.20
CA PHE A 210 13.13 -19.78 8.12
C PHE A 210 13.73 -20.54 6.93
N ILE A 211 13.88 -19.87 5.79
CA ILE A 211 14.50 -20.46 4.59
C ILE A 211 15.98 -20.78 4.82
N ASP A 212 16.75 -19.91 5.45
CA ASP A 212 18.16 -20.16 5.77
C ASP A 212 18.31 -21.39 6.67
N TRP A 213 17.47 -21.50 7.70
CA TRP A 213 17.46 -22.65 8.60
C TRP A 213 17.10 -23.95 7.87
N LEU A 214 16.13 -23.91 6.96
CA LEU A 214 15.72 -25.05 6.14
C LEU A 214 16.78 -25.45 5.11
N GLY A 215 17.50 -24.49 4.53
CA GLY A 215 18.51 -24.74 3.49
C GLY A 215 19.87 -25.22 3.99
N THR A 216 20.07 -25.39 5.31
CA THR A 216 21.39 -25.64 5.92
C THR A 216 21.89 -27.10 5.75
N ASN A 217 21.01 -28.09 5.62
CA ASN A 217 21.34 -29.51 5.82
C ASN A 217 21.67 -30.32 4.55
N ARG A 218 21.53 -29.77 3.35
CA ARG A 218 21.83 -30.52 2.12
C ARG A 218 23.35 -30.56 1.90
N GLU A 219 24.03 -31.50 2.57
CA GLU A 219 25.48 -31.71 2.45
C GLU A 219 25.92 -31.92 1.00
N GLU A 220 27.01 -31.24 0.63
CA GLU A 220 27.67 -31.30 -0.67
C GLU A 220 28.16 -32.72 -0.98
N THR A 221 27.34 -33.58 -1.58
CA THR A 221 27.85 -34.75 -2.31
C THR A 221 28.15 -34.33 -3.77
N PRO A 222 29.42 -34.31 -4.22
CA PRO A 222 29.84 -33.73 -5.52
C PRO A 222 29.25 -34.41 -6.77
N GLN A 223 28.45 -35.47 -6.61
CA GLN A 223 28.02 -36.36 -7.68
C GLN A 223 26.54 -36.18 -8.07
N GLN A 224 25.78 -35.31 -7.41
CA GLN A 224 24.33 -35.20 -7.64
C GLN A 224 23.81 -33.78 -7.97
N LYS A 225 24.63 -32.72 -7.87
CA LYS A 225 24.27 -31.39 -8.41
C LYS A 225 24.83 -31.25 -9.84
N PRO A 226 24.03 -30.90 -10.86
CA PRO A 226 24.56 -30.27 -12.06
C PRO A 226 25.32 -29.01 -11.62
N SER A 227 26.61 -28.93 -11.97
CA SER A 227 27.41 -27.73 -11.76
C SER A 227 26.80 -26.59 -12.59
N LEU A 228 26.26 -25.56 -11.91
CA LEU A 228 25.86 -24.30 -12.57
C LEU A 228 27.06 -23.55 -13.16
N ALA A 229 28.30 -23.99 -12.87
CA ALA A 229 29.48 -23.46 -13.55
C ALA A 229 29.59 -23.93 -15.01
N THR A 230 28.83 -24.95 -15.43
CA THR A 230 29.01 -25.56 -16.77
C THR A 230 27.75 -26.08 -17.47
N ASP A 231 26.61 -26.32 -16.81
CA ASP A 231 25.41 -26.88 -17.47
C ASP A 231 24.19 -25.94 -17.49
N THR A 232 23.64 -25.79 -18.69
CA THR A 232 22.55 -24.92 -19.17
C THR A 232 21.15 -25.11 -18.55
N GLN A 233 20.99 -25.72 -17.37
CA GLN A 233 19.66 -25.83 -16.72
C GLN A 233 19.35 -24.59 -15.88
N THR A 234 18.69 -23.62 -16.49
CA THR A 234 18.10 -22.46 -15.80
C THR A 234 16.94 -22.90 -14.92
N ILE A 235 17.00 -22.58 -13.62
CA ILE A 235 15.87 -22.76 -12.70
C ILE A 235 14.79 -21.75 -13.09
N PRO A 236 13.59 -22.18 -13.51
CA PRO A 236 12.56 -21.27 -14.01
C PRO A 236 11.96 -20.43 -12.88
N ASP A 237 11.42 -19.26 -13.21
CA ASP A 237 10.66 -18.47 -12.23
C ASP A 237 9.27 -19.10 -11.99
N GLU A 238 8.66 -19.74 -12.98
CA GLU A 238 7.34 -20.36 -12.85
C GLU A 238 7.37 -21.76 -13.50
N ILE A 239 6.74 -22.74 -12.85
CA ILE A 239 6.33 -24.00 -13.47
C ILE A 239 4.85 -23.85 -13.81
N PRO A 240 4.51 -23.57 -15.08
CA PRO A 240 3.16 -23.18 -15.46
C PRO A 240 2.22 -24.38 -15.45
N ILE A 241 0.94 -24.10 -15.23
CA ILE A 241 -0.17 -25.04 -15.42
C ILE A 241 -0.95 -24.69 -16.69
N GLU A 242 -1.49 -25.71 -17.35
CA GLU A 242 -2.42 -25.49 -18.46
C GLU A 242 -3.73 -24.90 -17.94
N GLU A 243 -4.02 -23.66 -18.35
CA GLU A 243 -5.28 -23.00 -18.06
C GLU A 243 -6.34 -23.39 -19.10
N GLN A 244 -7.50 -23.80 -18.60
CA GLN A 244 -8.69 -24.05 -19.40
C GLN A 244 -9.63 -22.85 -19.35
N VAL A 245 -10.45 -22.70 -20.38
CA VAL A 245 -11.42 -21.61 -20.49
C VAL A 245 -12.77 -22.18 -20.88
N ARG A 246 -13.81 -21.78 -20.14
CA ARG A 246 -15.19 -22.00 -20.53
C ARG A 246 -15.92 -20.68 -20.69
N GLU A 247 -16.62 -20.54 -21.80
CA GLU A 247 -17.42 -19.36 -22.13
C GLU A 247 -18.89 -19.75 -22.32
N ASP A 248 -19.79 -18.96 -21.74
CA ASP A 248 -21.22 -19.02 -22.02
C ASP A 248 -21.81 -17.61 -22.01
N GLY A 249 -22.18 -17.13 -23.20
CA GLY A 249 -22.72 -15.78 -23.39
C GLY A 249 -21.72 -14.69 -22.96
N LYS A 250 -22.02 -14.00 -21.87
CA LYS A 250 -21.20 -12.90 -21.31
C LYS A 250 -20.29 -13.34 -20.16
N ILE A 251 -20.33 -14.62 -19.80
CA ILE A 251 -19.57 -15.19 -18.69
C ILE A 251 -18.40 -15.99 -19.27
N LYS A 252 -17.20 -15.68 -18.80
CA LYS A 252 -15.95 -16.35 -19.13
C LYS A 252 -15.27 -16.79 -17.84
N ILE A 253 -15.05 -18.09 -17.68
CA ILE A 253 -14.40 -18.68 -16.51
C ILE A 253 -13.08 -19.31 -16.95
N PHE A 254 -11.99 -18.85 -16.34
CA PHE A 254 -10.66 -19.44 -16.42
C PHE A 254 -10.49 -20.39 -15.24
N TYR A 255 -9.93 -21.58 -15.47
CA TYR A 255 -9.74 -22.59 -14.42
C TYR A 255 -8.61 -23.55 -14.75
N THR A 256 -8.15 -24.31 -13.77
CA THR A 256 -7.16 -25.38 -13.94
C THR A 256 -7.79 -26.75 -13.66
N HIS A 257 -7.08 -27.83 -14.01
CA HIS A 257 -7.59 -29.19 -13.77
C HIS A 257 -7.83 -29.51 -12.27
N PHE A 258 -7.19 -28.78 -11.35
CA PHE A 258 -7.38 -28.95 -9.90
C PHE A 258 -8.77 -28.54 -9.39
N VAL A 259 -9.51 -27.74 -10.15
CA VAL A 259 -10.82 -27.19 -9.75
C VAL A 259 -11.91 -27.40 -10.81
N GLU A 260 -11.64 -28.28 -11.77
CA GLU A 260 -12.55 -28.57 -12.89
C GLU A 260 -13.91 -29.08 -12.40
N ASP A 261 -13.93 -29.85 -11.32
CA ASP A 261 -15.14 -30.36 -10.68
C ASP A 261 -16.05 -29.26 -10.09
N ARG A 262 -15.49 -28.08 -9.79
CA ARG A 262 -16.22 -26.91 -9.25
C ARG A 262 -16.70 -25.95 -10.33
N MET A 263 -16.19 -26.06 -11.56
CA MET A 263 -16.47 -25.10 -12.62
C MET A 263 -17.95 -25.10 -13.05
N ASP A 264 -18.61 -26.26 -13.11
CA ASP A 264 -20.05 -26.33 -13.46
C ASP A 264 -20.93 -25.62 -12.42
N THR A 265 -20.59 -25.79 -11.14
CA THR A 265 -21.26 -25.09 -10.03
C THR A 265 -21.04 -23.58 -10.13
N CYS A 266 -19.80 -23.15 -10.33
CA CYS A 266 -19.46 -21.73 -10.49
C CYS A 266 -20.19 -21.11 -11.69
N MET A 267 -20.20 -21.76 -12.84
CA MET A 267 -20.92 -21.32 -14.04
C MET A 267 -22.42 -21.19 -13.79
N THR A 268 -23.02 -22.16 -13.11
CA THR A 268 -24.45 -22.13 -12.75
C THR A 268 -24.78 -20.96 -11.83
N PHE A 269 -23.95 -20.72 -10.81
CA PHE A 269 -24.12 -19.62 -9.88
C PHE A 269 -23.96 -18.27 -10.57
N ALA A 270 -22.89 -18.11 -11.36
CA ALA A 270 -22.61 -16.90 -12.11
C ALA A 270 -23.76 -16.55 -13.07
N LYS A 271 -24.33 -17.53 -13.78
CA LYS A 271 -25.51 -17.32 -14.65
C LYS A 271 -26.70 -16.78 -13.87
N LYS A 272 -27.08 -17.46 -12.79
CA LYS A 272 -28.25 -17.07 -11.99
C LYS A 272 -28.06 -15.69 -11.35
N LEU A 273 -26.86 -15.39 -10.84
CA LEU A 273 -26.52 -14.07 -10.32
C LEU A 273 -26.58 -13.01 -11.42
N THR A 274 -26.01 -13.29 -12.59
CA THR A 274 -26.02 -12.37 -13.73
C THR A 274 -27.45 -12.04 -14.18
N GLU A 275 -28.32 -13.04 -14.31
CA GLU A 275 -29.73 -12.87 -14.67
C GLU A 275 -30.49 -12.01 -13.64
N GLU A 276 -30.38 -12.33 -12.36
CA GLU A 276 -31.04 -11.57 -11.30
C GLU A 276 -30.49 -10.14 -11.21
N MET A 277 -29.17 -9.98 -11.35
CA MET A 277 -28.53 -8.67 -11.33
C MET A 277 -28.94 -7.80 -12.52
N PHE A 278 -29.06 -8.35 -13.74
CA PHE A 278 -29.56 -7.60 -14.89
C PHE A 278 -31.00 -7.13 -14.69
N SER A 279 -31.82 -7.91 -13.99
CA SER A 279 -33.19 -7.49 -13.65
C SER A 279 -33.23 -6.26 -12.72
N LYS A 280 -32.23 -6.11 -11.83
CA LYS A 280 -32.16 -5.02 -10.85
C LYS A 280 -31.28 -3.84 -11.28
N PHE A 281 -30.25 -4.11 -12.07
CA PHE A 281 -29.28 -3.15 -12.62
C PHE A 281 -29.20 -3.34 -14.15
N PRO A 282 -30.14 -2.77 -14.93
CA PRO A 282 -30.24 -3.01 -16.37
C PRO A 282 -28.98 -2.64 -17.17
N GLU A 283 -28.22 -1.62 -16.74
CA GLU A 283 -26.93 -1.26 -17.34
C GLU A 283 -25.89 -2.37 -17.19
N GLY A 284 -26.09 -3.26 -16.20
CA GLY A 284 -25.34 -4.50 -16.01
C GLY A 284 -25.34 -5.38 -17.25
N GLU A 285 -26.37 -5.32 -18.11
CA GLU A 285 -26.37 -6.10 -19.36
C GLU A 285 -25.18 -5.78 -20.27
N LYS A 286 -24.53 -4.62 -20.15
CA LYS A 286 -23.35 -4.29 -20.95
C LYS A 286 -22.05 -4.91 -20.39
N VAL A 287 -22.12 -5.53 -19.22
CA VAL A 287 -20.98 -6.04 -18.46
C VAL A 287 -20.66 -7.48 -18.83
N LYS A 288 -19.40 -7.75 -19.17
CA LYS A 288 -18.87 -9.10 -19.32
C LYS A 288 -18.31 -9.56 -17.98
N TRP A 289 -18.67 -10.77 -17.56
CA TRP A 289 -18.15 -11.41 -16.35
C TRP A 289 -16.92 -12.23 -16.71
N LYS A 290 -15.78 -11.87 -16.15
CA LYS A 290 -14.55 -12.63 -16.23
C LYS A 290 -14.22 -13.15 -14.84
N ILE A 291 -14.19 -14.47 -14.69
CA ILE A 291 -13.95 -15.14 -13.40
C ILE A 291 -12.68 -15.98 -13.53
N ASP A 292 -11.77 -15.81 -12.59
CA ASP A 292 -10.63 -16.68 -12.40
C ASP A 292 -10.94 -17.64 -11.25
N LEU A 293 -11.26 -18.88 -11.59
CA LEU A 293 -11.60 -19.91 -10.62
C LEU A 293 -10.30 -20.63 -10.21
N ILE A 294 -9.84 -20.34 -8.99
CA ILE A 294 -8.52 -20.77 -8.50
C ILE A 294 -8.63 -21.87 -7.43
N PRO A 295 -7.61 -22.74 -7.28
CA PRO A 295 -7.56 -23.75 -6.21
C PRO A 295 -7.24 -23.09 -4.85
N SER A 296 -8.14 -22.27 -4.33
CA SER A 296 -7.99 -21.58 -3.04
C SER A 296 -9.36 -21.30 -2.41
N CYS A 297 -9.36 -20.66 -1.25
CA CYS A 297 -10.54 -20.07 -0.60
C CYS A 297 -10.57 -18.53 -0.71
N VAL A 298 -9.54 -17.93 -1.29
CA VAL A 298 -9.44 -16.47 -1.50
C VAL A 298 -10.43 -16.01 -2.56
N HIS A 299 -10.97 -14.81 -2.36
CA HIS A 299 -11.68 -14.09 -3.40
C HIS A 299 -11.22 -12.63 -3.42
N GLU A 300 -11.11 -12.06 -4.62
CA GLU A 300 -10.66 -10.69 -4.85
C GLU A 300 -11.22 -10.14 -6.16
N TYR A 301 -11.61 -8.87 -6.17
CA TYR A 301 -11.93 -8.13 -7.38
C TYR A 301 -10.75 -7.26 -7.81
N GLY A 302 -10.19 -7.54 -8.99
CA GLY A 302 -9.18 -6.69 -9.61
C GLY A 302 -9.76 -5.35 -10.06
N SER A 303 -9.73 -4.35 -9.17
CA SER A 303 -10.14 -2.98 -9.49
C SER A 303 -9.00 -2.19 -10.17
N GLY A 304 -9.33 -1.31 -11.12
CA GLY A 304 -8.39 -0.33 -11.69
C GLY A 304 -7.67 -0.73 -12.99
N TRP A 305 -7.85 -1.95 -13.47
CA TRP A 305 -7.28 -2.41 -14.75
C TRP A 305 -8.44 -2.86 -15.63
N GLU A 306 -8.45 -2.46 -16.89
CA GLU A 306 -9.68 -2.55 -17.70
C GLU A 306 -10.05 -3.96 -18.14
N ASP A 307 -9.22 -4.91 -17.73
CA ASP A 307 -9.53 -6.32 -17.67
C ASP A 307 -9.93 -6.73 -16.25
N SER A 308 -11.02 -6.16 -15.74
CA SER A 308 -11.53 -6.48 -14.41
C SER A 308 -11.94 -7.94 -14.35
N VAL A 309 -11.20 -8.74 -13.57
CA VAL A 309 -11.43 -10.15 -13.34
C VAL A 309 -11.79 -10.35 -11.87
N MET A 310 -12.79 -11.17 -11.61
CA MET A 310 -13.12 -11.66 -10.27
C MET A 310 -12.33 -12.93 -10.01
N THR A 311 -11.41 -12.90 -9.07
CA THR A 311 -10.74 -14.10 -8.56
C THR A 311 -11.65 -14.76 -7.53
N ILE A 312 -11.97 -16.03 -7.74
CA ILE A 312 -12.92 -16.79 -6.93
C ILE A 312 -12.29 -18.13 -6.52
N GLY A 313 -12.20 -18.35 -5.21
CA GLY A 313 -11.70 -19.59 -4.64
C GLY A 313 -12.67 -20.76 -4.82
N ALA A 314 -12.25 -21.80 -5.52
CA ALA A 314 -13.05 -22.99 -5.76
C ALA A 314 -13.16 -23.92 -4.54
N CYS A 315 -12.21 -23.86 -3.60
CA CYS A 315 -12.14 -24.78 -2.46
C CYS A 315 -13.08 -24.40 -1.32
N ALA A 316 -13.68 -23.21 -1.35
CA ALA A 316 -14.73 -22.84 -0.41
C ALA A 316 -15.94 -23.80 -0.51
N SER A 317 -16.71 -23.93 0.57
CA SER A 317 -18.03 -24.59 0.54
C SER A 317 -18.93 -23.99 -0.55
N SER A 318 -19.97 -24.70 -1.00
CA SER A 318 -20.89 -24.14 -2.02
C SER A 318 -21.54 -22.83 -1.58
N SER A 319 -21.89 -22.72 -0.29
CA SER A 319 -22.35 -21.47 0.33
C SER A 319 -21.28 -20.37 0.33
N GLY A 320 -20.01 -20.73 0.57
CA GLY A 320 -18.88 -19.79 0.51
C GLY A 320 -18.59 -19.30 -0.90
N LEU A 321 -18.67 -20.19 -1.90
CA LEU A 321 -18.56 -19.85 -3.32
C LEU A 321 -19.65 -18.87 -3.75
N ALA A 322 -20.90 -19.11 -3.32
CA ALA A 322 -22.02 -18.20 -3.55
C ALA A 322 -21.79 -16.82 -2.92
N TYR A 323 -21.31 -16.79 -1.67
CA TYR A 323 -20.96 -15.55 -0.97
C TYR A 323 -19.85 -14.76 -1.70
N ALA A 324 -18.74 -15.42 -2.04
CA ALA A 324 -17.60 -14.83 -2.75
C ALA A 324 -18.03 -14.22 -4.09
N LEU A 325 -18.81 -14.96 -4.89
CA LEU A 325 -19.34 -14.46 -6.16
C LEU A 325 -20.21 -13.20 -5.95
N GLY A 326 -21.03 -13.15 -4.90
CA GLY A 326 -21.83 -11.97 -4.57
C GLY A 326 -20.96 -10.77 -4.19
N VAL A 327 -19.98 -10.98 -3.31
CA VAL A 327 -19.01 -9.95 -2.89
C VAL A 327 -18.30 -9.35 -4.09
N GLU A 328 -17.70 -10.17 -4.95
CA GLU A 328 -16.92 -9.65 -6.08
C GLU A 328 -17.79 -9.09 -7.21
N ALA A 329 -19.00 -9.63 -7.38
CA ALA A 329 -19.99 -9.04 -8.27
C ALA A 329 -20.33 -7.59 -7.85
N SER A 330 -20.35 -7.28 -6.56
CA SER A 330 -20.58 -5.90 -6.09
C SER A 330 -19.50 -4.93 -6.59
N GLY A 331 -18.23 -5.36 -6.62
CA GLY A 331 -17.11 -4.60 -7.18
C GLY A 331 -17.24 -4.41 -8.69
N LEU A 332 -17.62 -5.48 -9.40
CA LEU A 332 -17.87 -5.43 -10.85
C LEU A 332 -19.01 -4.47 -11.22
N ILE A 333 -20.12 -4.50 -10.48
CA ILE A 333 -21.25 -3.58 -10.69
C ILE A 333 -20.80 -2.14 -10.42
N ALA A 334 -20.06 -1.92 -9.33
CA ALA A 334 -19.58 -0.59 -8.98
C ALA A 334 -18.68 0.00 -10.08
N ASP A 335 -17.78 -0.79 -10.65
CA ASP A 335 -16.88 -0.31 -11.69
C ASP A 335 -17.57 -0.09 -13.05
N LYS A 336 -18.50 -0.99 -13.42
CA LYS A 336 -19.06 -1.02 -14.78
C LYS A 336 -20.44 -0.38 -14.92
N THR A 337 -21.08 0.02 -13.82
CA THR A 337 -22.42 0.65 -13.83
C THR A 337 -22.43 1.95 -13.01
N PRO A 338 -23.48 2.78 -13.09
CA PRO A 338 -23.62 3.97 -12.24
C PRO A 338 -23.58 3.69 -10.72
N PHE A 339 -23.70 2.43 -10.29
CA PHE A 339 -23.56 2.04 -8.89
C PHE A 339 -22.20 2.41 -8.27
N GLY A 340 -21.15 2.61 -9.07
CA GLY A 340 -19.85 3.07 -8.56
C GLY A 340 -19.95 4.32 -7.70
N LYS A 341 -20.80 5.27 -8.10
CA LYS A 341 -21.05 6.49 -7.32
C LYS A 341 -21.81 6.22 -6.02
N ALA A 342 -22.74 5.27 -6.06
CA ALA A 342 -23.45 4.83 -4.87
C ALA A 342 -22.48 4.15 -3.88
N LYS A 343 -21.48 3.41 -4.38
CA LYS A 343 -20.42 2.82 -3.55
C LYS A 343 -19.70 3.87 -2.70
N ASP A 344 -19.36 5.00 -3.29
CA ASP A 344 -18.59 6.06 -2.61
C ASP A 344 -19.36 6.70 -1.44
N VAL A 345 -20.70 6.60 -1.45
CA VAL A 345 -21.61 7.11 -0.42
C VAL A 345 -22.29 6.02 0.40
N LEU A 346 -21.84 4.77 0.30
CA LEU A 346 -22.29 3.67 1.13
C LEU A 346 -21.37 3.48 2.34
N PHE A 347 -21.91 2.90 3.40
CA PHE A 347 -21.14 2.43 4.54
C PHE A 347 -20.24 1.26 4.14
N ASP A 348 -19.06 1.21 4.73
CA ASP A 348 -18.17 0.06 4.61
C ASP A 348 -18.92 -1.20 5.09
N GLY A 349 -18.71 -2.32 4.39
CA GLY A 349 -19.43 -3.58 4.64
C GLY A 349 -20.66 -3.81 3.76
N PHE A 350 -20.98 -2.95 2.79
CA PHE A 350 -22.06 -3.25 1.82
C PHE A 350 -21.79 -4.52 1.01
N GLN A 351 -20.53 -4.87 0.73
CA GLN A 351 -20.19 -6.10 0.02
C GLN A 351 -20.66 -7.35 0.77
N PHE A 352 -20.64 -7.33 2.11
CA PHE A 352 -21.16 -8.42 2.93
C PHE A 352 -22.61 -8.74 2.56
N PHE A 353 -23.45 -7.71 2.40
CA PHE A 353 -24.86 -7.90 2.05
C PHE A 353 -25.07 -8.36 0.60
N PHE A 354 -24.17 -8.02 -0.33
CA PHE A 354 -24.18 -8.62 -1.66
C PHE A 354 -23.84 -10.11 -1.62
N GLY A 355 -22.88 -10.51 -0.78
CA GLY A 355 -22.60 -11.93 -0.51
C GLY A 355 -23.80 -12.66 0.09
N ILE A 356 -24.44 -12.09 1.13
CA ILE A 356 -25.66 -12.63 1.74
C ILE A 356 -26.81 -12.74 0.73
N TRP A 357 -27.01 -11.72 -0.11
CA TRP A 357 -28.04 -11.74 -1.14
C TRP A 357 -27.77 -12.84 -2.18
N ALA A 358 -26.53 -13.00 -2.63
CA ALA A 358 -26.14 -14.07 -3.54
C ALA A 358 -26.38 -15.47 -2.93
N MET A 359 -26.03 -15.68 -1.66
CA MET A 359 -26.33 -16.92 -0.94
C MET A 359 -27.83 -17.23 -0.93
N LYS A 360 -28.68 -16.27 -0.56
CA LYS A 360 -30.15 -16.45 -0.57
C LYS A 360 -30.65 -16.80 -1.97
N LEU A 361 -30.21 -16.06 -2.99
CA LEU A 361 -30.62 -16.31 -4.38
C LEU A 361 -30.25 -17.72 -4.84
N LEU A 362 -29.11 -18.23 -4.40
CA LEU A 362 -28.56 -19.52 -4.80
C LEU A 362 -29.04 -20.70 -3.93
N GLY A 363 -29.92 -20.45 -2.95
CA GLY A 363 -30.57 -21.49 -2.13
C GLY A 363 -29.84 -21.84 -0.82
N PHE A 364 -29.02 -20.91 -0.30
CA PHE A 364 -28.29 -21.03 0.96
C PHE A 364 -28.84 -20.07 2.03
N GLU A 365 -30.17 -19.98 2.15
CA GLU A 365 -30.85 -19.03 3.03
C GLU A 365 -30.55 -19.29 4.52
N GLN A 366 -30.38 -20.55 4.93
CA GLN A 366 -30.08 -20.91 6.31
C GLN A 366 -28.67 -20.44 6.70
N GLU A 367 -27.67 -20.72 5.86
CA GLU A 367 -26.29 -20.31 6.07
C GLU A 367 -26.15 -18.79 6.03
N ALA A 368 -26.89 -18.12 5.13
CA ALA A 368 -26.95 -16.68 5.06
C ALA A 368 -27.54 -16.09 6.35
N ALA A 369 -28.64 -16.68 6.86
CA ALA A 369 -29.24 -16.27 8.12
C ALA A 369 -28.29 -16.48 9.31
N MET A 370 -27.53 -17.57 9.34
CA MET A 370 -26.51 -17.82 10.36
C MET A 370 -25.40 -16.76 10.35
N MET A 371 -24.87 -16.41 9.17
CA MET A 371 -23.84 -15.37 9.06
C MET A 371 -24.34 -14.01 9.53
N VAL A 372 -25.58 -13.64 9.16
CA VAL A 372 -26.20 -12.40 9.61
C VAL A 372 -26.46 -12.41 11.11
N ALA A 373 -27.00 -13.51 11.66
CA ALA A 373 -27.27 -13.65 13.09
C ALA A 373 -25.98 -13.60 13.92
N GLU A 374 -24.90 -14.18 13.42
CA GLU A 374 -23.59 -14.14 14.07
C GLU A 374 -23.01 -12.72 14.07
N ALA A 375 -23.05 -12.01 12.94
CA ALA A 375 -22.66 -10.60 12.87
C ALA A 375 -23.47 -9.73 13.85
N GLU A 376 -24.78 -9.96 13.96
CA GLU A 376 -25.62 -9.29 14.96
C GLU A 376 -25.26 -9.66 16.39
N ARG A 377 -25.10 -10.95 16.69
CA ARG A 377 -24.75 -11.44 18.04
C ARG A 377 -23.48 -10.76 18.53
N GLN A 378 -22.44 -10.73 17.69
CA GLN A 378 -21.16 -10.10 18.00
C GLN A 378 -21.30 -8.59 18.29
N PHE A 379 -22.07 -7.86 17.47
CA PHE A 379 -22.34 -6.45 17.72
C PHE A 379 -23.08 -6.22 19.06
N HIS A 380 -23.98 -7.14 19.46
CA HIS A 380 -24.71 -7.00 20.72
C HIS A 380 -23.88 -7.37 21.95
N GLU A 381 -22.96 -8.32 21.84
CA GLU A 381 -22.06 -8.77 22.92
C GLU A 381 -20.97 -7.73 23.22
N ASN A 382 -20.55 -6.96 22.22
CA ASN A 382 -19.60 -5.87 22.41
C ASN A 382 -20.31 -4.57 22.80
N ALA A 383 -20.37 -4.28 24.11
CA ALA A 383 -21.03 -3.08 24.62
C ALA A 383 -20.39 -1.77 24.10
N ASP A 384 -19.08 -1.78 23.86
CA ASP A 384 -18.32 -0.61 23.43
C ASP A 384 -18.62 -0.25 21.97
N GLU A 385 -18.91 -1.24 21.11
CA GLU A 385 -19.26 -1.01 19.70
C GLU A 385 -20.55 -0.20 19.52
N LYS A 386 -21.49 -0.30 20.47
CA LYS A 386 -22.74 0.47 20.41
C LYS A 386 -22.49 1.97 20.64
N LEU A 387 -21.47 2.29 21.44
CA LEU A 387 -21.08 3.64 21.79
C LEU A 387 -20.23 4.32 20.71
N VAL A 388 -19.76 3.56 19.71
CA VAL A 388 -18.94 4.10 18.61
C VAL A 388 -19.74 5.10 17.80
N ASP A 389 -19.23 6.32 17.68
CA ASP A 389 -19.78 7.34 16.78
C ASP A 389 -19.19 7.18 15.38
N VAL A 390 -19.96 6.60 14.45
CA VAL A 390 -19.46 6.30 13.10
C VAL A 390 -19.04 7.54 12.31
N ALA A 391 -19.51 8.74 12.66
CA ALA A 391 -19.08 10.00 12.03
C ALA A 391 -17.67 10.43 12.45
N LYS A 392 -17.14 9.83 13.52
CA LYS A 392 -15.82 10.13 14.10
C LYS A 392 -14.80 9.00 13.92
N VAL A 393 -15.23 7.87 13.36
CA VAL A 393 -14.38 6.72 13.06
C VAL A 393 -13.54 7.05 11.83
N TYR A 394 -12.28 7.46 12.05
CA TYR A 394 -11.31 7.52 10.95
C TYR A 394 -10.85 6.10 10.57
N GLU A 395 -10.55 5.24 11.56
CA GLU A 395 -10.16 3.82 11.39
C GLU A 395 -10.38 2.95 12.65
N GLN A 396 -11.37 3.26 13.51
CA GLN A 396 -11.73 2.31 14.58
C GLN A 396 -12.55 1.16 13.97
N PRO A 397 -12.05 -0.09 13.97
CA PRO A 397 -12.85 -1.22 13.52
C PRO A 397 -14.15 -1.29 14.34
N SER A 398 -15.29 -1.33 13.66
CA SER A 398 -16.61 -1.39 14.28
C SER A 398 -17.56 -2.13 13.35
N ARG A 399 -18.44 -2.96 13.91
CA ARG A 399 -19.53 -3.57 13.13
C ARG A 399 -20.74 -2.66 13.03
N LYS A 400 -20.74 -1.51 13.69
CA LYS A 400 -21.88 -0.58 13.68
C LYS A 400 -22.30 -0.19 12.26
N PRO A 401 -21.41 0.04 11.28
CA PRO A 401 -21.80 0.28 9.88
C PRO A 401 -22.56 -0.90 9.23
N VAL A 402 -22.11 -2.14 9.47
CA VAL A 402 -22.79 -3.36 9.00
C VAL A 402 -24.17 -3.48 9.67
N TRP A 403 -24.25 -3.24 10.98
CA TRP A 403 -25.52 -3.23 11.71
C TRP A 403 -26.47 -2.15 11.22
N ILE A 404 -25.99 -0.92 10.97
CA ILE A 404 -26.77 0.19 10.40
C ILE A 404 -27.36 -0.24 9.06
N LEU A 405 -26.51 -0.74 8.15
CA LEU A 405 -26.94 -1.15 6.82
C LEU A 405 -27.95 -2.29 6.89
N LYS A 406 -27.78 -3.26 7.80
CA LYS A 406 -28.78 -4.30 8.06
C LYS A 406 -30.13 -3.70 8.47
N ARG A 407 -30.15 -2.76 9.43
CA ARG A 407 -31.39 -2.13 9.90
C ARG A 407 -32.11 -1.37 8.79
N LEU A 408 -31.35 -0.71 7.92
CA LEU A 408 -31.89 -0.05 6.73
C LEU A 408 -32.47 -1.05 5.73
N LEU A 409 -31.77 -2.17 5.47
CA LEU A 409 -32.26 -3.23 4.59
C LEU A 409 -33.49 -3.93 5.15
N ASP A 410 -33.56 -4.16 6.47
CA ASP A 410 -34.74 -4.74 7.15
C ASP A 410 -35.95 -3.80 7.04
N LYS A 411 -35.75 -2.48 7.16
CA LYS A 411 -36.82 -1.47 7.10
C LYS A 411 -37.29 -1.19 5.68
N TYR A 412 -36.36 -1.06 4.73
CA TYR A 412 -36.65 -0.55 3.40
C TYR A 412 -36.61 -1.62 2.30
N GLY A 413 -35.97 -2.77 2.53
CA GLY A 413 -35.81 -3.85 1.55
C GLY A 413 -34.49 -3.82 0.77
N GLU A 414 -34.19 -4.94 0.10
CA GLU A 414 -32.95 -5.15 -0.67
C GLU A 414 -32.84 -4.26 -1.93
N ASP A 415 -33.94 -3.64 -2.37
CA ASP A 415 -33.96 -2.68 -3.47
C ASP A 415 -33.40 -1.28 -3.09
N LEU A 416 -32.99 -1.07 -1.83
CA LEU A 416 -32.32 0.14 -1.38
C LEU A 416 -31.12 0.50 -2.26
N PHE A 417 -30.28 -0.48 -2.60
CA PHE A 417 -29.12 -0.26 -3.47
C PHE A 417 -29.52 0.20 -4.88
N VAL A 418 -30.64 -0.32 -5.40
CA VAL A 418 -31.19 0.08 -6.71
C VAL A 418 -31.83 1.47 -6.63
N ARG A 419 -32.39 1.86 -5.50
CA ARG A 419 -32.89 3.24 -5.29
C ARG A 419 -31.76 4.24 -5.20
N LEU A 420 -30.64 3.88 -4.57
CA LEU A 420 -29.45 4.72 -4.52
C LEU A 420 -28.90 5.00 -5.92
N THR A 421 -28.78 4.01 -6.81
CA THR A 421 -28.29 4.24 -8.19
C THR A 421 -29.12 5.24 -8.97
N LYS A 422 -30.44 5.26 -8.75
CA LYS A 422 -31.37 6.20 -9.41
C LYS A 422 -31.11 7.65 -9.01
N ILE A 423 -30.49 7.93 -7.86
CA ILE A 423 -30.10 9.29 -7.46
C ILE A 423 -28.95 9.81 -8.32
N PHE A 424 -28.08 8.92 -8.79
CA PHE A 424 -26.82 9.27 -9.44
C PHE A 424 -26.88 9.34 -10.99
N SER A 425 -28.08 9.49 -11.58
CA SER A 425 -28.33 9.34 -13.02
C SER A 425 -27.58 10.33 -13.94
N GLU A 426 -27.01 9.78 -15.03
CA GLU A 426 -26.42 10.28 -16.31
C GLU A 426 -25.66 11.61 -16.42
N LYS A 427 -25.94 12.66 -15.64
CA LYS A 427 -25.13 13.89 -15.66
C LYS A 427 -24.06 13.79 -14.59
N GLN A 428 -22.83 14.11 -14.96
CA GLN A 428 -21.65 14.01 -14.11
C GLN A 428 -21.75 15.04 -12.97
N ILE A 429 -22.32 14.62 -11.83
CA ILE A 429 -22.37 15.39 -10.59
C ILE A 429 -21.23 14.91 -9.68
N ASP A 430 -20.46 15.85 -9.17
CA ASP A 430 -19.55 15.67 -8.04
C ASP A 430 -20.39 15.33 -6.80
N THR A 431 -20.20 14.13 -6.23
CA THR A 431 -20.98 13.64 -5.09
C THR A 431 -20.79 14.46 -3.82
N GLU A 432 -19.78 15.31 -3.80
CA GLU A 432 -19.39 16.14 -2.66
C GLU A 432 -19.68 17.62 -2.91
N GLN A 433 -20.22 17.96 -4.09
CA GLN A 433 -20.52 19.34 -4.47
C GLN A 433 -21.38 20.03 -3.42
N ASN A 434 -20.95 21.23 -3.01
CA ASN A 434 -21.63 22.08 -2.02
C ASN A 434 -21.78 21.45 -0.62
N MET A 435 -21.00 20.42 -0.29
CA MET A 435 -20.98 19.74 1.01
C MET A 435 -19.58 19.81 1.65
N PRO A 436 -19.14 20.97 2.16
CA PRO A 436 -17.75 21.19 2.60
C PRO A 436 -17.30 20.21 3.70
N HIS A 437 -16.08 19.67 3.56
CA HIS A 437 -15.56 18.58 4.42
C HIS A 437 -15.23 19.00 5.85
N THR A 438 -15.10 20.31 6.08
CA THR A 438 -14.67 20.85 7.36
C THR A 438 -15.81 20.76 8.38
N THR A 439 -17.05 21.02 7.96
CA THR A 439 -18.26 20.88 8.79
C THR A 439 -18.98 19.55 8.57
N PHE A 440 -19.19 19.11 7.33
CA PHE A 440 -19.95 17.89 7.03
C PHE A 440 -19.02 16.68 6.92
N SER A 441 -19.25 15.67 7.76
CA SER A 441 -18.49 14.43 7.74
C SER A 441 -18.81 13.57 6.51
N ARG A 442 -17.97 12.57 6.22
CA ARG A 442 -18.29 11.54 5.22
C ARG A 442 -19.63 10.87 5.52
N VAL A 443 -19.91 10.62 6.81
CA VAL A 443 -21.16 9.99 7.25
C VAL A 443 -22.37 10.89 6.99
N ASP A 444 -22.28 12.19 7.20
CA ASP A 444 -23.39 13.13 6.90
C ASP A 444 -23.84 13.02 5.43
N ARG A 445 -22.87 12.87 4.51
CA ARG A 445 -23.14 12.67 3.08
C ARG A 445 -23.79 11.33 2.80
N GLN A 446 -23.29 10.25 3.43
CA GLN A 446 -23.89 8.92 3.33
C GLN A 446 -25.35 8.95 3.79
N ILE A 447 -25.62 9.60 4.94
CA ILE A 447 -26.98 9.78 5.48
C ILE A 447 -27.85 10.58 4.51
N TYR A 448 -27.34 11.68 3.95
CA TYR A 448 -28.06 12.49 2.95
C TYR A 448 -28.49 11.67 1.72
N TYR A 449 -27.57 10.91 1.12
CA TYR A 449 -27.89 10.11 -0.07
C TYR A 449 -28.83 8.95 0.25
N LEU A 450 -28.66 8.30 1.40
CA LEU A 450 -29.59 7.28 1.88
C LEU A 450 -30.99 7.87 2.12
N SER A 451 -31.08 9.03 2.76
CA SER A 451 -32.34 9.74 3.01
C SER A 451 -33.07 10.07 1.72
N ARG A 452 -32.33 10.56 0.71
CA ARG A 452 -32.88 10.79 -0.63
C ARG A 452 -33.32 9.51 -1.34
N ALA A 453 -32.63 8.39 -1.13
CA ALA A 453 -33.00 7.10 -1.73
C ALA A 453 -34.32 6.58 -1.21
N VAL A 454 -34.55 6.74 0.10
CA VAL A 454 -35.75 6.22 0.76
C VAL A 454 -36.89 7.24 0.85
N GLY A 455 -36.60 8.52 0.60
CA GLY A 455 -37.58 9.61 0.70
C GLY A 455 -37.97 9.96 2.15
N GLU A 456 -37.08 9.69 3.11
CA GLU A 456 -37.27 9.90 4.54
C GLU A 456 -36.00 10.53 5.12
N ASP A 457 -36.14 11.50 6.02
CA ASP A 457 -34.99 12.09 6.72
C ASP A 457 -34.44 11.10 7.75
N LEU A 458 -33.23 10.59 7.50
CA LEU A 458 -32.59 9.62 8.37
C LEU A 458 -31.70 10.26 9.45
N PHE A 459 -31.41 11.56 9.38
CA PHE A 459 -30.53 12.23 10.36
C PHE A 459 -30.97 12.01 11.82
N PRO A 460 -32.27 12.16 12.18
CA PRO A 460 -32.74 11.89 13.53
C PRO A 460 -32.51 10.44 13.98
N TRP A 461 -32.69 9.47 13.08
CA TRP A 461 -32.45 8.06 13.40
C TRP A 461 -30.97 7.77 13.66
N PHE A 462 -30.07 8.38 12.89
CA PHE A 462 -28.63 8.26 13.14
C PHE A 462 -28.20 8.91 14.46
N GLU A 463 -28.77 10.07 14.78
CA GLU A 463 -28.57 10.78 16.06
C GLU A 463 -29.03 9.93 17.26
N GLU A 464 -30.22 9.33 17.18
CA GLU A 464 -30.76 8.41 18.22
C GLU A 464 -29.85 7.20 18.46
N ASN A 465 -29.14 6.75 17.43
CA ASN A 465 -28.17 5.66 17.52
C ASN A 465 -26.76 6.13 17.93
N GLY A 466 -26.60 7.37 18.38
CA GLY A 466 -25.32 7.91 18.88
C GLY A 466 -24.32 8.25 17.79
N THR A 467 -24.79 8.64 16.60
CA THR A 467 -23.94 9.20 15.53
C THR A 467 -24.00 10.72 15.60
N THR A 468 -22.85 11.41 15.59
CA THR A 468 -22.85 12.87 15.43
C THR A 468 -23.30 13.22 14.02
N VAL A 469 -24.29 14.10 13.90
CA VAL A 469 -24.89 14.46 12.62
C VAL A 469 -24.93 15.97 12.39
N HIS A 470 -24.74 16.37 11.14
CA HIS A 470 -24.97 17.72 10.62
C HIS A 470 -25.97 17.62 9.46
N PRO A 471 -27.27 17.82 9.72
CA PRO A 471 -28.31 17.58 8.72
C PRO A 471 -28.10 18.38 7.44
N LEU A 472 -28.03 17.67 6.31
CA LEU A 472 -27.99 18.25 4.98
C LEU A 472 -29.42 18.36 4.41
N PRO A 473 -29.76 19.43 3.67
CA PRO A 473 -31.08 19.59 3.06
C PRO A 473 -31.36 18.46 2.08
N LEU A 474 -32.54 17.82 2.12
CA LEU A 474 -32.92 16.72 1.22
C LEU A 474 -33.31 17.18 -0.21
N LEU A 475 -32.54 18.13 -0.75
CA LEU A 475 -32.65 18.70 -2.09
C LEU A 475 -31.47 18.22 -2.95
N PRO A 476 -31.54 18.26 -4.29
CA PRO A 476 -30.38 17.99 -5.15
C PRO A 476 -29.19 18.87 -4.79
N ASN A 477 -27.99 18.29 -4.65
CA ASN A 477 -26.80 18.99 -4.14
C ASN A 477 -26.25 20.06 -5.10
N ASP A 478 -26.70 20.03 -6.35
CA ASP A 478 -26.41 21.00 -7.40
C ASP A 478 -27.50 22.11 -7.54
N SER A 479 -28.57 22.06 -6.75
CA SER A 479 -29.65 23.07 -6.79
C SER A 479 -29.30 24.33 -5.99
N ASP A 480 -29.73 25.49 -6.49
CA ASP A 480 -29.57 26.77 -5.80
C ASP A 480 -30.24 26.75 -4.42
N GLU A 481 -31.37 26.06 -4.28
CA GLU A 481 -32.07 25.92 -3.01
C GLU A 481 -31.27 25.09 -1.99
N PHE A 482 -30.54 24.05 -2.44
CA PHE A 482 -29.64 23.30 -1.58
C PHE A 482 -28.49 24.18 -1.10
N VAL A 483 -27.84 24.91 -2.01
CA VAL A 483 -26.74 25.84 -1.67
C VAL A 483 -27.22 26.90 -0.68
N ALA A 484 -28.38 27.51 -0.91
CA ALA A 484 -28.96 28.50 -0.01
C ALA A 484 -29.22 27.92 1.39
N ALA A 485 -29.80 26.72 1.48
CA ALA A 485 -30.08 26.06 2.75
C ALA A 485 -28.80 25.65 3.50
N VAL A 486 -27.77 25.15 2.82
CA VAL A 486 -26.46 24.87 3.42
C VAL A 486 -25.82 26.16 3.94
N ARG A 487 -25.87 27.26 3.18
CA ARG A 487 -25.33 28.56 3.60
C ARG A 487 -26.07 29.12 4.81
N GLU A 488 -27.40 28.97 4.87
CA GLU A 488 -28.21 29.36 6.02
C GLU A 488 -27.82 28.55 7.26
N TYR A 489 -27.67 27.22 7.12
CA TYR A 489 -27.23 26.34 8.20
C TYR A 489 -25.84 26.73 8.74
N LEU A 490 -24.84 26.90 7.87
CA LEU A 490 -23.49 27.32 8.25
C LEU A 490 -23.48 28.72 8.91
N SER A 491 -24.28 29.66 8.38
CA SER A 491 -24.46 30.98 8.97
C SER A 491 -25.09 30.90 10.36
N GLY A 492 -26.04 29.97 10.55
CA GLY A 492 -26.66 29.66 11.84
C GLY A 492 -25.64 29.14 12.86
N ILE A 493 -24.75 28.23 12.44
CA ILE A 493 -23.66 27.74 13.30
C ILE A 493 -22.77 28.90 13.74
N MET A 494 -22.26 29.69 12.79
CA MET A 494 -21.36 30.80 13.07
C MET A 494 -21.97 31.84 14.04
N ARG A 495 -23.27 32.13 13.92
CA ARG A 495 -23.96 33.13 14.75
C ARG A 495 -24.37 32.61 16.14
N ASN A 496 -24.39 31.29 16.34
CA ASN A 496 -24.81 30.71 17.61
C ASN A 496 -23.66 30.73 18.64
N THR A 497 -23.80 31.56 19.68
CA THR A 497 -22.79 31.72 20.73
C THR A 497 -22.71 30.54 21.70
N SER A 498 -23.63 29.58 21.63
CA SER A 498 -23.56 28.34 22.42
C SER A 498 -22.74 27.23 21.75
N ILE A 499 -22.33 27.42 20.49
CA ILE A 499 -21.50 26.46 19.75
C ILE A 499 -20.03 26.77 20.00
N ASP A 500 -19.22 25.72 20.08
CA ASP A 500 -17.77 25.81 20.25
C ASP A 500 -17.13 26.70 19.18
N THR A 501 -16.18 27.52 19.59
CA THR A 501 -15.49 28.48 18.72
C THR A 501 -14.86 27.79 17.51
N SER A 502 -14.29 26.59 17.69
CA SER A 502 -13.73 25.82 16.57
C SER A 502 -14.76 25.38 15.54
N ASP A 503 -15.97 24.98 15.94
CA ASP A 503 -17.04 24.63 14.97
C ASP A 503 -17.55 25.86 14.22
N ARG A 504 -17.52 27.04 14.86
CA ARG A 504 -17.82 28.31 14.21
C ARG A 504 -16.75 28.70 13.18
N ILE A 505 -15.47 28.39 13.45
CA ILE A 505 -14.37 28.54 12.48
C ILE A 505 -14.57 27.59 11.29
N ASP A 506 -14.87 26.32 11.56
CA ASP A 506 -15.12 25.31 10.54
C ASP A 506 -16.29 25.72 9.62
N ALA A 507 -17.33 26.37 10.17
CA ALA A 507 -18.43 26.91 9.41
C ALA A 507 -18.04 28.10 8.51
N ILE A 508 -17.13 28.97 8.97
CA ILE A 508 -16.59 30.07 8.16
C ILE A 508 -15.75 29.53 7.01
N ASP A 509 -14.86 28.58 7.29
CA ASP A 509 -14.02 27.93 6.26
C ASP A 509 -14.92 27.19 5.24
N SER A 510 -15.97 26.50 5.71
CA SER A 510 -16.98 25.86 4.86
C SER A 510 -17.77 26.84 3.99
N LEU A 511 -18.09 28.04 4.50
CA LEU A 511 -18.74 29.09 3.70
C LEU A 511 -17.82 29.58 2.57
N PHE A 512 -16.51 29.57 2.77
CA PHE A 512 -15.54 29.94 1.73
C PHE A 512 -15.42 28.91 0.61
N GLU A 513 -15.71 27.63 0.89
CA GLU A 513 -15.69 26.53 -0.08
C GLU A 513 -16.91 26.59 -1.03
N ILE A 514 -18.08 27.07 -0.56
CA ILE A 514 -19.35 27.04 -1.33
C ILE A 514 -19.82 28.41 -1.85
N ALA A 515 -19.05 29.47 -1.64
CA ALA A 515 -19.43 30.81 -2.09
C ALA A 515 -19.16 31.03 -3.59
N ASP A 516 -20.08 31.75 -4.25
CA ASP A 516 -19.95 32.15 -5.66
C ASP A 516 -18.68 33.01 -5.86
N GLU A 517 -17.93 32.75 -6.94
CA GLU A 517 -16.78 33.55 -7.37
C GLU A 517 -17.07 35.05 -7.42
N SER A 518 -18.31 35.44 -7.75
CA SER A 518 -18.73 36.83 -7.78
C SER A 518 -18.70 37.51 -6.40
N GLU A 519 -18.99 36.75 -5.34
CA GLU A 519 -18.95 37.20 -3.94
C GLU A 519 -17.52 37.23 -3.38
N HIS A 520 -16.60 36.48 -3.99
CA HIS A 520 -15.18 36.45 -3.65
C HIS A 520 -14.38 37.59 -4.28
N ARG A 521 -14.98 38.43 -5.14
CA ARG A 521 -14.30 39.60 -5.67
C ARG A 521 -13.87 40.50 -4.51
N ILE A 522 -12.58 40.87 -4.49
CA ILE A 522 -11.99 41.74 -3.46
C ILE A 522 -12.85 43.00 -3.25
N SER A 523 -13.38 43.61 -4.32
CA SER A 523 -14.26 44.78 -4.20
C SER A 523 -15.56 44.52 -3.44
N ALA A 524 -16.16 43.33 -3.58
CA ALA A 524 -17.38 42.94 -2.88
C ALA A 524 -17.09 42.65 -1.39
N LEU A 525 -15.96 41.99 -1.09
CA LEU A 525 -15.52 41.74 0.28
C LEU A 525 -15.17 43.04 1.02
N VAL A 526 -14.47 43.96 0.35
CA VAL A 526 -14.11 45.27 0.93
C VAL A 526 -15.36 46.10 1.25
N ALA A 527 -16.39 46.06 0.40
CA ALA A 527 -17.65 46.74 0.69
C ALA A 527 -18.37 46.20 1.94
N LYS A 528 -18.10 44.95 2.33
CA LYS A 528 -18.66 44.30 3.53
C LYS A 528 -17.84 44.58 4.80
N LEU A 529 -16.63 45.16 4.70
CA LEU A 529 -15.82 45.52 5.88
C LEU A 529 -16.49 46.60 6.74
N ASP A 530 -17.33 47.45 6.14
CA ASP A 530 -18.10 48.50 6.82
C ASP A 530 -19.54 48.06 7.18
N ALA A 531 -19.87 46.77 7.05
CA ALA A 531 -21.22 46.27 7.33
C ALA A 531 -21.59 46.46 8.81
N ALA A 532 -22.85 46.84 9.07
CA ALA A 532 -23.35 46.97 10.45
C ALA A 532 -23.37 45.61 11.18
N ASP A 533 -23.51 44.52 10.43
CA ASP A 533 -23.44 43.17 10.96
C ASP A 533 -21.97 42.75 11.19
N ARG A 534 -21.61 42.58 12.47
CA ARG A 534 -20.28 42.13 12.89
C ARG A 534 -19.87 40.77 12.31
N TYR A 535 -20.84 39.88 12.05
CA TYR A 535 -20.56 38.57 11.48
C TYR A 535 -20.21 38.67 9.98
N GLU A 536 -20.90 39.55 9.23
CA GLU A 536 -20.57 39.81 7.84
C GLU A 536 -19.19 40.48 7.71
N ARG A 537 -18.87 41.42 8.61
CA ARG A 537 -17.52 42.03 8.70
C ARG A 537 -16.46 40.96 8.95
N LEU A 538 -16.69 40.05 9.89
CA LEU A 538 -15.74 38.97 10.21
C LEU A 538 -15.50 38.06 8.99
N ILE A 539 -16.54 37.55 8.34
CA ILE A 539 -16.42 36.66 7.17
C ILE A 539 -15.62 37.35 6.06
N ALA A 540 -15.96 38.62 5.75
CA ALA A 540 -15.29 39.39 4.73
C ALA A 540 -13.81 39.62 5.07
N ALA A 541 -13.51 40.01 6.31
CA ALA A 541 -12.16 40.23 6.78
C ALA A 541 -11.34 38.93 6.81
N ALA A 542 -11.92 37.81 7.25
CA ALA A 542 -11.26 36.50 7.27
C ALA A 542 -10.90 36.00 5.85
N LYS A 543 -11.77 36.22 4.85
CA LYS A 543 -11.44 35.89 3.46
C LYS A 543 -10.33 36.77 2.90
N LEU A 544 -10.38 38.07 3.21
CA LEU A 544 -9.40 39.06 2.76
C LEU A 544 -8.01 38.82 3.38
N ILE A 545 -7.94 38.52 4.68
CA ILE A 545 -6.65 38.25 5.34
C ILE A 545 -6.01 36.96 4.81
N ASN A 546 -6.81 35.93 4.52
CA ASN A 546 -6.33 34.70 3.86
C ASN A 546 -5.82 34.94 2.43
N SER A 547 -6.19 36.07 1.83
CA SER A 547 -5.68 36.53 0.53
C SER A 547 -4.55 37.58 0.67
N CYS A 548 -4.00 37.73 1.88
CA CYS A 548 -2.97 38.71 2.25
C CYS A 548 -3.37 40.18 2.00
N ASP A 549 -4.65 40.54 2.19
CA ASP A 549 -5.12 41.93 2.05
C ASP A 549 -5.16 42.66 3.41
N ASP A 550 -4.25 43.62 3.59
CA ASP A 550 -4.03 44.35 4.84
C ASP A 550 -5.25 45.15 5.33
N ARG A 551 -6.22 45.48 4.46
CA ARG A 551 -7.43 46.22 4.87
C ARG A 551 -8.26 45.46 5.89
N SER A 552 -8.15 44.14 5.90
CA SER A 552 -8.82 43.27 6.87
C SER A 552 -8.23 43.36 8.28
N VAL A 553 -6.94 43.67 8.42
CA VAL A 553 -6.22 43.64 9.70
C VAL A 553 -6.88 44.56 10.71
N LYS A 554 -7.12 45.82 10.32
CA LYS A 554 -7.73 46.80 11.22
C LYS A 554 -9.14 46.40 11.68
N VAL A 555 -9.92 45.81 10.78
CA VAL A 555 -11.28 45.35 11.08
C VAL A 555 -11.25 44.16 12.05
N LEU A 556 -10.32 43.23 11.85
CA LEU A 556 -10.14 42.10 12.77
C LEU A 556 -9.66 42.58 14.14
N GLU A 557 -8.70 43.50 14.20
CA GLU A 557 -8.25 44.15 15.45
C GLU A 557 -9.41 44.79 16.20
N ASP A 558 -10.28 45.54 15.50
CA ASP A 558 -11.44 46.18 16.10
C ASP A 558 -12.43 45.12 16.64
N ILE A 559 -12.65 44.01 15.93
CA ILE A 559 -13.48 42.89 16.39
C ILE A 559 -12.89 42.23 17.66
N THR A 560 -11.56 42.18 17.84
CA THR A 560 -10.94 41.56 19.03
C THR A 560 -11.29 42.24 20.35
N VAL A 561 -11.72 43.51 20.29
CA VAL A 561 -12.08 44.34 21.45
C VAL A 561 -13.59 44.67 21.52
N GLU A 562 -14.38 44.26 20.52
CA GLU A 562 -15.84 44.35 20.57
C GLU A 562 -16.40 43.44 21.67
N THR A 563 -17.46 43.89 22.35
CA THR A 563 -18.07 43.14 23.47
C THR A 563 -19.33 42.39 23.03
N GLY A 564 -19.67 41.30 23.73
CA GLY A 564 -20.94 40.57 23.58
C GLY A 564 -20.89 39.32 22.71
N ASP A 565 -19.71 38.86 22.27
CA ASP A 565 -19.47 37.53 21.71
C ASP A 565 -17.96 37.19 21.78
N ASP A 566 -17.56 36.56 22.87
CA ASP A 566 -16.14 36.25 23.13
C ASP A 566 -15.57 35.26 22.09
N GLY A 567 -16.40 34.38 21.54
CA GLY A 567 -16.00 33.48 20.46
C GLY A 567 -15.68 34.23 19.17
N LEU A 568 -16.44 35.29 18.84
CA LEU A 568 -16.15 36.13 17.68
C LEU A 568 -14.78 36.82 17.79
N ALA A 569 -14.47 37.35 18.99
CA ALA A 569 -13.18 37.94 19.29
C ALA A 569 -12.05 36.90 19.18
N ALA A 570 -12.26 35.68 19.70
CA ALA A 570 -11.32 34.56 19.57
C ALA A 570 -11.04 34.22 18.10
N ILE A 571 -12.08 34.13 17.25
CA ILE A 571 -11.91 33.87 15.82
C ILE A 571 -11.06 34.96 15.16
N ALA A 572 -11.35 36.23 15.43
CA ALA A 572 -10.60 37.35 14.85
C ALA A 572 -9.11 37.33 15.26
N VAL A 573 -8.83 37.08 16.55
CA VAL A 573 -7.46 36.94 17.07
C VAL A 573 -6.73 35.78 16.38
N LEU A 574 -7.37 34.61 16.28
CA LEU A 574 -6.75 33.45 15.64
C LEU A 574 -6.44 33.73 14.16
N MET A 575 -7.33 34.40 13.42
CA MET A 575 -7.10 34.75 12.02
C MET A 575 -5.94 35.73 11.84
N LEU A 576 -5.78 36.70 12.73
CA LEU A 576 -4.63 37.61 12.73
C LEU A 576 -3.32 36.85 12.97
N VAL A 577 -3.26 35.98 13.99
CA VAL A 577 -2.05 35.21 14.32
C VAL A 577 -1.71 34.18 13.23
N ARG A 578 -2.71 33.49 12.65
CA ARG A 578 -2.52 32.58 11.50
C ARG A 578 -1.81 33.26 10.33
N ASN A 579 -2.07 34.55 10.13
CA ASN A 579 -1.53 35.37 9.05
C ASN A 579 -0.34 36.24 9.50
N GLY A 580 0.33 35.86 10.59
CA GLY A 580 1.64 36.41 10.97
C GLY A 580 1.60 37.70 11.79
N GLN A 581 0.45 38.14 12.29
CA GLN A 581 0.38 39.28 13.20
C GLN A 581 0.95 38.90 14.58
N GLY A 582 1.85 39.75 15.10
CA GLY A 582 2.57 39.54 16.36
C GLY A 582 2.19 40.55 17.45
N GLY A 583 3.02 40.63 18.50
CA GLY A 583 2.87 41.64 19.56
C GLY A 583 1.60 41.47 20.38
N GLU A 584 0.85 42.56 20.59
CA GLU A 584 -0.35 42.61 21.43
C GLU A 584 -1.43 41.59 21.00
N VAL A 585 -1.48 41.20 19.71
CA VAL A 585 -2.41 40.18 19.22
C VAL A 585 -2.06 38.78 19.76
N VAL A 586 -0.77 38.47 19.88
CA VAL A 586 -0.31 37.19 20.47
C VAL A 586 -0.59 37.16 21.96
N ASP A 587 -0.38 38.27 22.66
CA ASP A 587 -0.74 38.39 24.09
C ASP A 587 -2.25 38.18 24.29
N ARG A 588 -3.07 38.77 23.39
CA ARG A 588 -4.53 38.58 23.39
C ARG A 588 -4.93 37.13 23.11
N LEU A 589 -4.21 36.42 22.23
CA LEU A 589 -4.44 35.00 21.98
C LEU A 589 -4.22 34.18 23.26
N VAL A 590 -3.12 34.44 23.97
CA VAL A 590 -2.80 33.78 25.25
C VAL A 590 -3.85 34.06 26.31
N GLU A 591 -4.39 35.28 26.35
CA GLU A 591 -5.43 35.67 27.30
C GLU A 591 -6.77 34.96 27.05
N ILE A 592 -7.20 34.86 25.78
CA ILE A 592 -8.52 34.32 25.43
C ILE A 592 -8.53 32.78 25.40
N ALA A 593 -7.46 32.14 24.94
CA ALA A 593 -7.42 30.69 24.67
C ALA A 593 -7.86 29.79 25.85
N PRO A 594 -7.53 30.07 27.13
CA PRO A 594 -7.97 29.25 28.26
C PRO A 594 -9.50 29.14 28.42
N HIS A 595 -10.24 30.08 27.82
CA HIS A 595 -11.71 30.13 27.90
C HIS A 595 -12.41 29.55 26.66
N GLN A 596 -11.64 29.03 25.70
CA GLN A 596 -12.16 28.42 24.46
C GLN A 596 -12.14 26.90 24.52
N ASP A 597 -12.74 26.26 23.51
CA ASP A 597 -12.73 24.81 23.38
C ASP A 597 -11.32 24.24 23.12
N HIS A 598 -11.15 22.94 23.36
CA HIS A 598 -9.84 22.28 23.30
C HIS A 598 -9.20 22.33 21.91
N ARG A 599 -9.98 22.36 20.80
CA ARG A 599 -9.39 22.46 19.46
C ARG A 599 -8.78 23.84 19.22
N TYR A 600 -9.42 24.89 19.74
CA TYR A 600 -8.87 26.24 19.71
C TYR A 600 -7.57 26.34 20.54
N GLN A 601 -7.57 25.73 21.73
CA GLN A 601 -6.40 25.68 22.60
C GLN A 601 -5.22 24.94 21.94
N LEU A 602 -5.46 23.79 21.32
CA LEU A 602 -4.42 23.03 20.60
C LEU A 602 -3.79 23.84 19.47
N GLU A 603 -4.62 24.55 18.70
CA GLU A 603 -4.11 25.38 17.63
C GLU A 603 -3.30 26.57 18.16
N THR A 604 -3.77 27.17 19.26
CA THR A 604 -3.03 28.21 19.99
C THR A 604 -1.66 27.70 20.43
N GLY A 605 -1.59 26.54 21.07
CA GLY A 605 -0.32 25.93 21.49
C GLY A 605 0.63 25.71 20.32
N TYR A 606 0.12 25.19 19.20
CA TYR A 606 0.91 24.98 17.98
C TYR A 606 1.45 26.28 17.38
N LEU A 607 0.63 27.32 17.27
CA LEU A 607 1.04 28.63 16.74
C LEU A 607 2.07 29.31 17.65
N LEU A 608 1.86 29.27 18.97
CA LEU A 608 2.80 29.81 19.96
C LEU A 608 4.15 29.06 19.93
N ALA A 609 4.12 27.74 19.81
CA ALA A 609 5.34 26.92 19.71
C ALA A 609 6.15 27.27 18.45
N LYS A 610 5.48 27.53 17.32
CA LYS A 610 6.13 27.90 16.05
C LYS A 610 6.96 29.19 16.16
N ILE A 611 6.55 30.12 17.03
CA ILE A 611 7.28 31.37 17.29
C ILE A 611 8.14 31.33 18.56
N GLY A 612 8.25 30.17 19.22
CA GLY A 612 9.04 30.00 20.44
C GLY A 612 8.49 30.74 21.67
N HIS A 613 7.18 30.98 21.73
CA HIS A 613 6.56 31.70 22.85
C HIS A 613 6.40 30.78 24.08
N PRO A 614 6.80 31.20 25.30
CA PRO A 614 6.80 30.32 26.48
C PRO A 614 5.40 29.85 26.91
N ALA A 615 4.35 30.63 26.62
CA ALA A 615 2.97 30.21 26.91
C ALA A 615 2.51 29.00 26.08
N ALA A 616 3.26 28.56 25.07
CA ALA A 616 2.94 27.36 24.29
C ALA A 616 2.80 26.10 25.17
N GLU A 617 3.60 26.00 26.24
CA GLU A 617 3.60 24.85 27.16
C GLU A 617 2.24 24.67 27.87
N ALA A 618 1.53 25.76 28.16
CA ALA A 618 0.22 25.72 28.81
C ALA A 618 -0.88 25.10 27.91
N PHE A 619 -0.63 25.01 26.60
CA PHE A 619 -1.55 24.46 25.61
C PHE A 619 -0.92 23.30 24.84
N SER A 620 0.10 22.65 25.40
CA SER A 620 0.79 21.52 24.78
C SER A 620 -0.06 20.25 24.84
N TYR A 621 0.33 19.23 24.07
CA TYR A 621 -0.38 17.96 24.03
C TYR A 621 -0.37 17.24 25.38
N GLU A 622 0.66 17.47 26.19
CA GLU A 622 0.89 16.83 27.49
C GLU A 622 0.18 17.53 28.65
N THR A 623 -0.18 18.81 28.51
CA THR A 623 -0.74 19.62 29.61
C THR A 623 -2.25 19.80 29.52
N LEU A 624 -2.83 19.70 28.33
CA LEU A 624 -4.27 19.81 28.13
C LEU A 624 -5.02 18.63 28.74
N THR A 625 -5.93 18.93 29.66
CA THR A 625 -6.75 17.94 30.37
C THR A 625 -8.23 18.25 30.22
N ASP A 626 -9.05 17.21 30.33
CA ASP A 626 -10.50 17.34 30.33
C ASP A 626 -10.96 17.94 31.67
N LYS A 627 -12.27 18.19 31.79
CA LYS A 627 -12.87 18.69 33.04
C LYS A 627 -12.63 17.81 34.27
N ASN A 628 -12.19 16.57 34.09
CA ASN A 628 -11.89 15.61 35.15
C ASN A 628 -10.38 15.48 35.43
N GLY A 629 -9.52 16.25 34.74
CA GLY A 629 -8.07 16.17 34.87
C GLY A 629 -7.43 15.02 34.09
N THR A 630 -8.18 14.35 33.21
CA THR A 630 -7.65 13.29 32.33
C THR A 630 -6.98 13.94 31.12
N PRO A 631 -5.83 13.47 30.64
CA PRO A 631 -5.24 13.99 29.41
C PRO A 631 -6.24 13.98 28.25
N LEU A 632 -6.46 15.13 27.61
CA LEU A 632 -7.35 15.25 26.46
C LEU A 632 -6.78 14.54 25.24
N LEU A 633 -5.45 14.57 25.12
CA LEU A 633 -4.70 13.94 24.05
C LEU A 633 -3.95 12.72 24.58
N THR A 634 -4.14 11.63 23.86
CA THR A 634 -3.34 10.41 24.02
C THR A 634 -2.89 9.94 22.64
N MET A 635 -1.97 8.97 22.62
CA MET A 635 -1.54 8.33 21.38
C MET A 635 -1.64 6.83 21.61
N ASP A 636 -2.54 6.19 20.88
CA ASP A 636 -2.64 4.74 20.84
C ASP A 636 -1.57 4.23 19.87
N VAL A 637 -0.59 3.48 20.41
CA VAL A 637 0.51 2.90 19.64
C VAL A 637 0.28 1.40 19.55
N LYS A 638 0.04 0.91 18.33
CA LYS A 638 -0.21 -0.50 18.07
C LYS A 638 0.95 -1.11 17.28
N ARG A 639 1.40 -2.29 17.72
CA ARG A 639 2.42 -3.09 17.04
C ARG A 639 1.81 -4.43 16.61
N ASN A 640 1.83 -4.73 15.31
CA ASN A 640 1.46 -6.04 14.77
C ASN A 640 2.16 -6.29 13.43
N GLY A 641 3.47 -6.54 13.46
CA GLY A 641 4.36 -6.49 12.30
C GLY A 641 4.70 -5.05 11.91
N ASP A 642 3.67 -4.22 11.80
CA ASP A 642 3.78 -2.80 11.50
C ASP A 642 3.53 -1.96 12.76
N LEU A 643 3.91 -0.69 12.69
CA LEU A 643 3.74 0.30 13.73
C LEU A 643 2.65 1.30 13.31
N HIS A 644 1.59 1.39 14.10
CA HIS A 644 0.49 2.31 13.87
C HIS A 644 0.36 3.26 15.05
N LEU A 645 0.36 4.57 14.79
CA LEU A 645 0.20 5.59 15.81
C LEU A 645 -1.08 6.37 15.55
N TYR A 646 -1.98 6.36 16.53
CA TYR A 646 -3.27 7.03 16.47
C TYR A 646 -3.38 8.11 17.55
N PRO A 647 -3.02 9.37 17.24
CA PRO A 647 -3.42 10.51 18.06
C PRO A 647 -4.93 10.49 18.31
N THR A 648 -5.28 10.52 19.59
CA THR A 648 -6.65 10.44 20.07
C THR A 648 -6.97 11.71 20.84
N ILE A 649 -8.11 12.34 20.53
CA ILE A 649 -8.62 13.52 21.24
C ILE A 649 -9.98 13.16 21.82
N ALA A 650 -10.13 13.27 23.15
CA ALA A 650 -11.38 12.98 23.85
C ALA A 650 -11.99 11.60 23.51
N GLY A 651 -11.13 10.60 23.24
CA GLY A 651 -11.53 9.24 22.86
C GLY A 651 -11.61 8.96 21.36
N ASP A 652 -11.56 10.00 20.51
CA ASP A 652 -11.69 9.88 19.06
C ASP A 652 -10.32 9.85 18.37
N ARG A 653 -10.07 8.92 17.44
CA ARG A 653 -8.85 8.90 16.61
C ARG A 653 -8.92 9.98 15.53
N VAL A 654 -8.05 10.97 15.61
CA VAL A 654 -8.12 12.20 14.77
C VAL A 654 -7.00 12.30 13.73
N ALA A 655 -5.94 11.52 13.90
CA ALA A 655 -4.83 11.43 12.97
C ALA A 655 -4.24 10.02 12.97
N ILE A 656 -3.42 9.74 11.98
CA ILE A 656 -2.73 8.47 11.82
C ILE A 656 -1.34 8.67 11.21
N CYS A 657 -0.39 7.86 11.66
CA CYS A 657 0.89 7.64 11.03
C CYS A 657 1.19 6.14 11.08
N ASN A 658 1.32 5.50 9.92
CA ASN A 658 1.70 4.10 9.84
C ASN A 658 3.16 3.99 9.38
N VAL A 659 3.90 3.08 9.99
CA VAL A 659 5.24 2.69 9.57
C VAL A 659 5.24 1.17 9.39
N ILE A 660 5.48 0.74 8.16
CA ILE A 660 5.50 -0.68 7.79
C ILE A 660 6.94 -1.14 7.58
N LEU A 661 7.20 -2.42 7.81
CA LEU A 661 8.48 -3.03 7.40
C LEU A 661 8.58 -3.03 5.86
N HIS A 662 9.76 -2.69 5.35
CA HIS A 662 9.99 -2.54 3.92
C HIS A 662 11.39 -3.00 3.51
N THR A 663 11.52 -3.48 2.27
CA THR A 663 12.79 -3.82 1.66
C THR A 663 13.13 -2.75 0.62
N HIS A 664 14.21 -2.00 0.85
CA HIS A 664 14.72 -1.01 -0.10
C HIS A 664 15.65 -1.66 -1.10
N HIS A 665 15.56 -1.22 -2.35
CA HIS A 665 16.29 -1.82 -3.46
C HIS A 665 17.39 -0.89 -3.92
N PHE A 666 18.60 -1.40 -4.00
CA PHE A 666 19.77 -0.70 -4.51
C PHE A 666 20.33 -1.45 -5.73
N PRO A 667 21.12 -0.75 -6.57
CA PRO A 667 21.71 -1.31 -7.79
C PRO A 667 22.42 -2.64 -7.57
N HIS A 668 22.58 -3.38 -8.67
CA HIS A 668 23.19 -4.71 -8.68
C HIS A 668 22.53 -5.73 -7.73
N ASN A 669 21.22 -5.59 -7.52
CA ASN A 669 20.40 -6.51 -6.72
C ASN A 669 20.82 -6.53 -5.23
N THR A 670 20.98 -5.33 -4.67
CA THR A 670 21.33 -5.14 -3.26
C THR A 670 20.07 -4.76 -2.49
N HIS A 671 19.67 -5.56 -1.51
CA HIS A 671 18.44 -5.36 -0.76
C HIS A 671 18.74 -4.96 0.68
N LEU A 672 18.10 -3.90 1.16
CA LEU A 672 18.31 -3.39 2.50
C LEU A 672 17.00 -3.47 3.30
N PRO A 673 17.01 -4.10 4.49
CA PRO A 673 15.86 -4.03 5.38
C PRO A 673 15.72 -2.61 5.92
N GLY A 674 14.50 -2.07 5.84
CA GLY A 674 14.18 -0.73 6.31
C GLY A 674 12.73 -0.60 6.70
N THR A 675 12.27 0.64 6.76
CA THR A 675 10.88 0.97 7.06
C THR A 675 10.30 1.89 6.00
N TYR A 676 8.98 1.88 5.86
CA TYR A 676 8.26 2.75 4.95
C TYR A 676 7.14 3.46 5.70
N VAL A 677 7.09 4.79 5.61
CA VAL A 677 5.95 5.54 6.16
C VAL A 677 4.79 5.41 5.19
N SER A 678 3.72 4.78 5.65
CA SER A 678 2.45 4.69 4.93
C SER A 678 1.40 5.56 5.62
N TRP A 679 0.47 6.09 4.83
CA TRP A 679 -0.77 6.69 5.29
C TRP A 679 -0.64 7.68 6.46
N VAL A 680 -0.04 8.85 6.19
CA VAL A 680 -0.04 9.98 7.13
C VAL A 680 -1.26 10.86 6.85
N HIS A 681 -2.21 10.90 7.78
CA HIS A 681 -3.41 11.69 7.61
C HIS A 681 -3.86 12.35 8.92
N THR A 682 -4.55 13.50 8.80
CA THR A 682 -5.25 14.17 9.90
C THR A 682 -6.61 14.61 9.42
N ALA A 683 -7.66 14.28 10.19
CA ALA A 683 -9.04 14.67 9.89
C ALA A 683 -9.12 16.20 9.65
N PRO A 684 -9.86 16.68 8.62
CA PRO A 684 -9.84 18.09 8.20
C PRO A 684 -9.96 19.10 9.35
N LYS A 685 -10.94 18.93 10.24
CA LYS A 685 -11.20 19.79 11.40
C LYS A 685 -10.11 19.80 12.49
N TYR A 686 -9.14 18.89 12.40
CA TYR A 686 -7.98 18.78 13.29
C TYR A 686 -6.65 19.14 12.62
N ARG A 687 -6.66 19.55 11.34
CA ARG A 687 -5.45 20.02 10.64
C ARG A 687 -4.92 21.32 11.28
N ARG A 688 -3.65 21.62 10.98
CA ARG A 688 -2.91 22.81 11.46
C ARG A 688 -2.77 22.92 12.99
N LYS A 689 -2.90 21.80 13.70
CA LYS A 689 -2.71 21.70 15.16
C LYS A 689 -1.46 20.89 15.56
N GLY A 690 -0.58 20.60 14.59
CA GLY A 690 0.68 19.86 14.77
C GLY A 690 0.55 18.35 15.07
N LEU A 691 -0.66 17.77 15.05
CA LEU A 691 -0.90 16.35 15.37
C LEU A 691 -0.15 15.38 14.47
N ALA A 692 -0.12 15.62 13.14
CA ALA A 692 0.67 14.81 12.23
C ALA A 692 2.17 14.87 12.58
N ARG A 693 2.68 16.05 12.94
CA ARG A 693 4.09 16.22 13.35
C ARG A 693 4.40 15.47 14.64
N TRP A 694 3.46 15.48 15.59
CA TRP A 694 3.58 14.75 16.85
C TRP A 694 3.64 13.22 16.64
N ALA A 695 2.66 12.67 15.90
CA ALA A 695 2.63 11.25 15.55
C ALA A 695 3.88 10.84 14.75
N PHE A 696 4.27 11.66 13.77
CA PHE A 696 5.45 11.40 12.96
C PHE A 696 6.73 11.42 13.80
N GLY A 697 6.90 12.39 14.70
CA GLY A 697 8.04 12.46 15.61
C GLY A 697 8.12 11.25 16.56
N ALA A 698 6.98 10.80 17.09
CA ALA A 698 6.91 9.58 17.86
C ALA A 698 7.31 8.34 17.04
N SER A 699 6.83 8.24 15.80
CA SER A 699 7.21 7.13 14.90
C SER A 699 8.70 7.09 14.61
N MET A 700 9.33 8.25 14.33
CA MET A 700 10.79 8.35 14.09
C MET A 700 11.64 8.05 15.34
N SER A 701 11.03 8.13 16.53
CA SER A 701 11.71 7.87 17.80
C SER A 701 11.47 6.44 18.32
N HIS A 702 10.59 5.68 17.66
CA HIS A 702 10.24 4.33 18.07
C HIS A 702 11.40 3.35 17.80
N GLU A 703 11.57 2.35 18.68
CA GLU A 703 12.64 1.34 18.58
C GLU A 703 12.64 0.61 17.23
N LEU A 704 11.45 0.29 16.69
CA LEU A 704 11.28 -0.35 15.39
C LEU A 704 11.88 0.46 14.23
N VAL A 705 11.84 1.79 14.27
CA VAL A 705 12.47 2.60 13.21
C VAL A 705 13.98 2.68 13.45
N ARG A 706 14.39 2.77 14.72
CA ARG A 706 15.81 2.93 15.11
C ARG A 706 16.65 1.67 14.91
N GLN A 707 16.04 0.48 14.80
CA GLN A 707 16.76 -0.76 14.53
C GLN A 707 17.17 -0.95 13.06
N TYR A 708 16.68 -0.12 12.12
CA TYR A 708 17.02 -0.21 10.70
C TYR A 708 17.92 0.94 10.24
N SER A 709 18.59 0.73 9.10
CA SER A 709 19.53 1.69 8.52
C SER A 709 18.84 2.88 7.86
N CYS A 710 17.62 2.70 7.35
CA CYS A 710 16.92 3.66 6.52
C CYS A 710 15.39 3.59 6.59
N ILE A 711 14.75 4.65 6.11
CA ILE A 711 13.29 4.79 6.00
C ILE A 711 12.92 5.62 4.77
N SER A 712 11.81 5.30 4.10
CA SER A 712 11.32 6.09 2.95
C SER A 712 9.81 6.34 2.97
N LEU A 713 9.35 7.21 2.06
CA LEU A 713 7.93 7.48 1.80
C LEU A 713 7.71 8.05 0.39
N HIS A 714 6.47 8.03 -0.09
CA HIS A 714 6.04 8.79 -1.28
C HIS A 714 5.10 9.92 -0.88
N THR A 715 5.24 11.07 -1.53
CA THR A 715 4.37 12.25 -1.33
C THR A 715 4.30 13.10 -2.59
N GLY A 716 3.34 14.02 -2.65
CA GLY A 716 3.40 15.15 -3.57
C GLY A 716 4.45 16.18 -3.13
N THR A 717 5.10 16.84 -4.09
CA THR A 717 6.01 17.99 -3.88
C THR A 717 5.25 19.25 -3.47
N ASP A 718 3.96 19.31 -3.78
CA ASP A 718 3.02 20.36 -3.40
C ASP A 718 2.17 19.99 -2.16
N ASN A 719 2.37 18.79 -1.60
CA ASN A 719 1.69 18.38 -0.38
C ASN A 719 2.19 19.22 0.80
N ASP A 720 1.27 19.80 1.57
CA ASP A 720 1.58 20.57 2.80
C ASP A 720 2.48 19.80 3.78
N ALA A 721 2.40 18.46 3.80
CA ALA A 721 3.22 17.61 4.65
C ALA A 721 4.68 17.46 4.17
N HIS A 722 5.01 17.83 2.93
CA HIS A 722 6.36 17.72 2.37
C HIS A 722 7.40 18.44 3.23
N GLY A 723 7.12 19.70 3.60
CA GLY A 723 7.97 20.47 4.50
C GLY A 723 8.11 19.86 5.89
N MET A 724 7.10 19.12 6.38
CA MET A 724 7.20 18.38 7.63
C MET A 724 8.20 17.22 7.49
N TYR A 725 8.14 16.43 6.42
CA TYR A 725 9.06 15.32 6.18
C TYR A 725 10.51 15.79 6.06
N ARG A 726 10.75 16.87 5.31
CA ARG A 726 12.07 17.52 5.20
C ARG A 726 12.64 17.89 6.58
N ASN A 727 11.81 18.45 7.47
CA ASN A 727 12.20 18.80 8.84
C ASN A 727 12.55 17.58 9.72
N PHE A 728 12.17 16.37 9.33
CA PHE A 728 12.56 15.12 9.99
C PHE A 728 13.75 14.45 9.30
N GLY A 729 14.41 15.10 8.35
CA GLY A 729 15.60 14.58 7.68
C GLY A 729 15.31 13.73 6.45
N PHE A 730 14.08 13.75 5.92
CA PHE A 730 13.78 13.12 4.63
C PHE A 730 14.31 13.97 3.48
N VAL A 731 14.80 13.30 2.45
CA VAL A 731 15.47 13.89 1.30
C VAL A 731 14.78 13.49 0.02
N ASP A 732 14.51 14.48 -0.83
CA ASP A 732 13.93 14.25 -2.15
C ASP A 732 14.89 13.39 -2.99
N GLY A 733 14.44 12.18 -3.32
CA GLY A 733 15.15 11.22 -4.13
C GLY A 733 14.72 11.31 -5.59
N LEU A 734 13.68 10.56 -5.95
CA LEU A 734 13.23 10.39 -7.34
C LEU A 734 11.96 11.21 -7.58
N LEU A 735 11.96 12.02 -8.65
CA LEU A 735 10.82 12.81 -9.09
C LEU A 735 10.12 12.09 -10.25
N THR A 736 8.79 12.12 -10.27
CA THR A 736 8.01 11.54 -11.37
C THR A 736 7.74 12.57 -12.46
N ARG A 737 7.92 12.15 -13.72
CA ARG A 737 7.61 12.93 -14.92
C ARG A 737 6.55 12.20 -15.72
N GLU A 738 5.59 12.92 -16.30
CA GLU A 738 4.64 12.37 -17.26
C GLU A 738 5.01 12.84 -18.67
N PHE A 739 5.00 11.92 -19.63
CA PHE A 739 5.07 12.18 -21.06
C PHE A 739 3.68 12.00 -21.66
N THR A 740 3.17 12.99 -22.39
CA THR A 740 1.86 12.96 -23.02
C THR A 740 1.93 13.26 -24.52
N LYS A 741 1.05 12.63 -25.30
CA LYS A 741 0.93 12.86 -26.73
C LYS A 741 -0.49 12.61 -27.25
N ALA A 742 -0.93 13.44 -28.19
CA ALA A 742 -2.11 13.16 -29.01
C ALA A 742 -1.74 12.11 -30.08
N LEU A 743 -2.51 11.02 -30.14
CA LEU A 743 -2.23 9.92 -31.05
C LEU A 743 -2.59 10.30 -32.48
N GLN A 744 -1.67 10.01 -33.40
CA GLN A 744 -1.84 10.14 -34.84
C GLN A 744 -1.11 8.99 -35.53
N HIS A 745 -1.43 8.75 -36.81
CA HIS A 745 -0.72 7.73 -37.58
C HIS A 745 0.76 8.12 -37.73
N GLU A 746 1.65 7.18 -37.43
CA GLU A 746 3.10 7.36 -37.50
C GLU A 746 3.65 6.69 -38.75
N GLN A 747 4.58 7.37 -39.43
CA GLN A 747 5.31 6.75 -40.53
C GLN A 747 6.16 5.60 -40.00
N ALA A 748 5.97 4.39 -40.55
CA ALA A 748 6.69 3.21 -40.11
C ALA A 748 8.21 3.41 -40.20
N LYS A 749 8.90 3.29 -39.06
CA LYS A 749 10.36 3.34 -39.00
C LYS A 749 10.92 1.96 -39.35
N VAL A 750 11.71 1.89 -40.42
CA VAL A 750 12.35 0.64 -40.87
C VAL A 750 13.79 0.65 -40.38
N VAL A 751 14.12 -0.31 -39.51
CA VAL A 751 15.47 -0.57 -39.02
C VAL A 751 15.92 -1.90 -39.59
N GLU A 752 17.11 -1.96 -40.20
CA GLU A 752 17.59 -3.15 -40.89
C GLU A 752 17.75 -4.34 -39.91
N GLY A 753 17.10 -5.46 -40.24
CA GLY A 753 17.11 -6.70 -39.46
C GLY A 753 16.21 -6.70 -38.22
N LEU A 754 15.52 -5.60 -37.91
CA LEU A 754 14.62 -5.50 -36.76
C LEU A 754 13.21 -6.00 -37.12
N VAL A 755 12.65 -6.86 -36.27
CA VAL A 755 11.26 -7.31 -36.34
C VAL A 755 10.50 -6.82 -35.12
N VAL A 756 9.41 -6.07 -35.34
CA VAL A 756 8.49 -5.70 -34.26
C VAL A 756 7.23 -6.55 -34.36
N ARG A 757 6.91 -7.28 -33.29
CA ARG A 757 5.79 -8.23 -33.24
C ARG A 757 4.98 -8.12 -31.94
N PRO A 758 3.71 -8.54 -31.92
CA PRO A 758 2.97 -8.68 -30.68
C PRO A 758 3.54 -9.79 -29.79
N TYR A 759 3.28 -9.67 -28.50
CA TYR A 759 3.58 -10.69 -27.48
C TYR A 759 2.90 -12.04 -27.76
N THR A 760 3.63 -13.10 -27.43
CA THR A 760 3.17 -14.48 -27.39
C THR A 760 3.55 -15.13 -26.07
N PRO A 761 2.69 -15.99 -25.48
CA PRO A 761 3.06 -16.76 -24.29
C PRO A 761 4.37 -17.52 -24.50
N GLY A 762 5.31 -17.40 -23.56
CA GLY A 762 6.70 -17.87 -23.66
C GLY A 762 7.73 -16.74 -23.74
N ASP A 763 7.33 -15.52 -24.09
CA ASP A 763 8.22 -14.35 -24.18
C ASP A 763 8.68 -13.79 -22.81
N GLU A 764 8.07 -14.23 -21.71
CA GLU A 764 8.19 -13.61 -20.39
C GLU A 764 9.61 -13.62 -19.84
N VAL A 765 10.36 -14.69 -20.10
CA VAL A 765 11.75 -14.84 -19.64
C VAL A 765 12.62 -13.78 -20.30
N ALA A 766 12.54 -13.66 -21.63
CA ALA A 766 13.29 -12.64 -22.37
C ALA A 766 12.88 -11.22 -21.97
N MET A 767 11.57 -10.98 -21.75
CA MET A 767 11.08 -9.68 -21.27
C MET A 767 11.60 -9.34 -19.88
N ALA A 768 11.60 -10.29 -18.94
CA ALA A 768 12.14 -10.11 -17.60
C ALA A 768 13.64 -9.84 -17.65
N ASP A 769 14.41 -10.54 -18.49
CA ASP A 769 15.83 -10.29 -18.68
C ASP A 769 16.12 -8.87 -19.19
N VAL A 770 15.37 -8.42 -20.21
CA VAL A 770 15.50 -7.05 -20.73
C VAL A 770 15.14 -6.01 -19.68
N LEU A 771 14.05 -6.23 -18.94
CA LEU A 771 13.61 -5.33 -17.87
C LEU A 771 14.66 -5.25 -16.76
N ASN A 772 15.09 -6.40 -16.23
CA ASN A 772 16.04 -6.46 -15.13
C ASN A 772 17.39 -5.86 -15.53
N GLY A 773 17.83 -6.07 -16.77
CA GLY A 773 19.00 -5.40 -17.32
C GLY A 773 18.82 -3.88 -17.47
N PHE A 774 17.63 -3.41 -17.86
CA PHE A 774 17.35 -1.99 -18.03
C PHE A 774 17.36 -1.20 -16.70
N TYR A 775 16.93 -1.82 -15.60
CA TYR A 775 16.91 -1.19 -14.26
C TYR A 775 18.01 -1.67 -13.30
N ALA A 776 18.98 -2.46 -13.76
CA ALA A 776 20.02 -3.03 -12.89
C ALA A 776 20.81 -1.98 -12.09
N ASP A 777 20.86 -0.74 -12.59
CA ASP A 777 21.57 0.41 -12.04
C ASP A 777 20.68 1.34 -11.18
N ARG A 778 19.42 0.99 -10.89
CA ARG A 778 18.45 1.88 -10.23
C ARG A 778 18.15 1.52 -8.77
N VAL A 779 17.88 2.56 -7.99
CA VAL A 779 17.39 2.48 -6.60
C VAL A 779 15.87 2.35 -6.62
N GLU A 780 15.29 1.70 -5.61
CA GLU A 780 13.86 1.40 -5.43
C GLU A 780 13.22 0.57 -6.56
N ARG A 781 14.03 -0.02 -7.46
CA ARG A 781 13.53 -0.94 -8.49
C ARG A 781 13.96 -2.37 -8.23
N ARG A 782 12.95 -3.17 -7.89
CA ARG A 782 13.01 -4.63 -7.72
C ARG A 782 13.23 -5.33 -9.06
N PRO A 783 14.08 -6.36 -9.15
CA PRO A 783 14.03 -7.29 -10.27
C PRO A 783 12.63 -7.90 -10.36
N ARG A 784 12.08 -7.97 -11.57
CA ARG A 784 10.82 -8.65 -11.82
C ARG A 784 11.07 -10.06 -12.32
N ARG A 785 10.20 -10.97 -11.88
CA ARG A 785 10.17 -12.36 -12.33
C ARG A 785 9.52 -12.43 -13.72
N ALA A 786 9.83 -13.49 -14.44
CA ALA A 786 9.08 -13.89 -15.62
C ALA A 786 7.68 -14.34 -15.18
N GLU A 787 6.68 -13.47 -15.37
CA GLU A 787 5.29 -13.77 -15.01
C GLU A 787 4.44 -13.88 -16.27
N ARG A 788 3.78 -15.03 -16.45
CA ARG A 788 2.88 -15.27 -17.57
C ARG A 788 1.77 -14.22 -17.61
N ARG A 789 1.62 -13.53 -18.75
CA ARG A 789 0.59 -12.51 -18.94
C ARG A 789 -0.58 -13.08 -19.74
N ARG A 790 -1.80 -12.98 -19.21
CA ARG A 790 -3.00 -13.28 -20.01
C ARG A 790 -3.12 -12.26 -21.14
N THR A 791 -3.37 -12.73 -22.36
CA THR A 791 -3.64 -11.85 -23.49
C THR A 791 -4.98 -11.15 -23.28
N SER A 792 -4.99 -9.83 -23.46
CA SER A 792 -6.16 -8.98 -23.25
C SER A 792 -6.40 -8.07 -24.44
N GLU A 793 -7.66 -7.74 -24.71
CA GLU A 793 -8.01 -6.73 -25.71
C GLU A 793 -7.62 -5.30 -25.27
N THR A 794 -7.51 -5.08 -23.95
CA THR A 794 -7.20 -3.77 -23.34
C THR A 794 -5.72 -3.61 -23.02
N ARG A 795 -4.92 -4.68 -23.11
CA ARG A 795 -3.47 -4.66 -22.88
C ARG A 795 -2.74 -5.00 -24.17
N LEU A 796 -1.91 -4.09 -24.64
CA LEU A 796 -1.08 -4.28 -25.84
C LEU A 796 0.37 -4.41 -25.42
N ILE A 797 1.04 -5.44 -25.94
CA ILE A 797 2.47 -5.67 -25.73
C ILE A 797 3.11 -5.90 -27.09
N TYR A 798 4.16 -5.13 -27.39
CA TYR A 798 4.98 -5.27 -28.59
C TYR A 798 6.43 -5.48 -28.21
N LEU A 799 7.09 -6.40 -28.92
CA LEU A 799 8.49 -6.78 -28.73
C LEU A 799 9.27 -6.44 -30.00
N ALA A 800 10.53 -6.05 -29.83
CA ALA A 800 11.45 -5.74 -30.91
C ALA A 800 12.64 -6.71 -30.87
N GLU A 801 12.79 -7.51 -31.91
CA GLU A 801 13.79 -8.56 -32.01
C GLU A 801 14.73 -8.34 -33.19
N LYS A 802 16.00 -8.71 -33.02
CA LYS A 802 17.00 -8.73 -34.08
C LYS A 802 17.87 -9.96 -33.92
N ASP A 803 18.04 -10.72 -35.00
CA ASP A 803 18.88 -11.93 -35.03
C ASP A 803 18.53 -12.98 -33.94
N GLY A 804 17.24 -13.06 -33.56
CA GLY A 804 16.75 -13.99 -32.53
C GLY A 804 16.89 -13.49 -31.09
N GLU A 805 17.37 -12.26 -30.90
CA GLU A 805 17.55 -11.63 -29.59
C GLU A 805 16.51 -10.51 -29.37
N LEU A 806 15.93 -10.47 -28.17
CA LEU A 806 15.03 -9.40 -27.76
C LEU A 806 15.82 -8.14 -27.38
N LEU A 807 15.59 -7.05 -28.12
CA LEU A 807 16.24 -5.75 -27.90
C LEU A 807 15.37 -4.76 -27.10
N GLY A 808 14.08 -5.03 -26.93
CA GLY A 808 13.19 -4.14 -26.20
C GLY A 808 11.73 -4.53 -26.31
N TYR A 809 10.90 -3.96 -25.46
CA TYR A 809 9.44 -4.12 -25.52
C TYR A 809 8.71 -2.90 -24.96
N VAL A 810 7.44 -2.77 -25.33
CA VAL A 810 6.51 -1.78 -24.78
C VAL A 810 5.20 -2.45 -24.39
N GLN A 811 4.69 -2.10 -23.22
CA GLN A 811 3.36 -2.49 -22.76
C GLN A 811 2.49 -1.25 -22.54
N ALA A 812 1.24 -1.33 -23.01
CA ALA A 812 0.23 -0.29 -22.82
C ALA A 812 -1.11 -0.85 -22.35
N GLN A 813 -1.75 -0.13 -21.43
CA GLN A 813 -3.13 -0.33 -20.96
C GLN A 813 -4.04 0.69 -21.65
N CYS A 814 -5.14 0.23 -22.25
CA CYS A 814 -5.94 0.99 -23.20
C CYS A 814 -7.34 1.33 -22.65
N TYR A 815 -7.54 2.63 -22.35
CA TYR A 815 -8.72 3.12 -21.68
C TYR A 815 -9.93 3.49 -22.51
N GLU A 816 -10.87 2.55 -22.64
CA GLU A 816 -11.96 2.62 -23.62
C GLU A 816 -12.95 3.75 -23.31
N LYS A 817 -13.32 3.96 -22.02
CA LYS A 817 -14.30 4.99 -21.63
C LYS A 817 -13.85 6.41 -22.01
N VAL A 818 -12.56 6.70 -21.88
CA VAL A 818 -11.96 8.03 -22.13
C VAL A 818 -11.15 8.08 -23.43
N LYS A 819 -11.07 6.97 -24.17
CA LYS A 819 -10.22 6.78 -25.36
C LYS A 819 -8.77 7.25 -25.13
N SER A 820 -8.22 6.94 -23.96
CA SER A 820 -6.84 7.25 -23.57
C SER A 820 -6.02 5.98 -23.39
N VAL A 821 -4.70 6.07 -23.33
CA VAL A 821 -3.80 4.92 -23.19
C VAL A 821 -2.71 5.27 -22.19
N HIS A 822 -2.33 4.33 -21.33
CA HIS A 822 -1.19 4.44 -20.43
C HIS A 822 -0.13 3.41 -20.83
N ILE A 823 1.06 3.85 -21.21
CA ILE A 823 2.22 2.97 -21.29
C ILE A 823 2.58 2.58 -19.85
N THR A 824 2.48 1.30 -19.53
CA THR A 824 2.82 0.80 -18.19
C THR A 824 4.28 0.38 -18.10
N GLU A 825 4.89 -0.01 -19.23
CA GLU A 825 6.30 -0.44 -19.29
C GLU A 825 6.90 -0.09 -20.66
N PHE A 826 8.12 0.43 -20.65
CA PHE A 826 8.92 0.65 -21.85
C PHE A 826 10.39 0.33 -21.51
N CYS A 827 10.91 -0.77 -22.05
CA CYS A 827 12.26 -1.24 -21.74
C CYS A 827 13.04 -1.50 -23.02
N LEU A 828 14.32 -1.14 -23.01
CA LEU A 828 15.27 -1.43 -24.08
C LEU A 828 16.46 -2.21 -23.50
N LYS A 829 17.10 -3.06 -24.29
CA LYS A 829 18.26 -3.82 -23.81
C LYS A 829 19.45 -2.88 -23.61
N SER A 830 20.16 -3.02 -22.49
CA SER A 830 21.42 -2.31 -22.27
C SER A 830 22.49 -2.87 -23.23
N LEU A 831 23.08 -2.02 -24.07
CA LEU A 831 24.18 -2.39 -24.96
C LEU A 831 25.51 -2.03 -24.31
N SER A 832 26.43 -2.99 -24.21
CA SER A 832 27.81 -2.70 -23.77
C SER A 832 28.52 -1.85 -24.82
N SER A 833 29.38 -0.94 -24.36
CA SER A 833 30.09 0.05 -25.19
C SER A 833 31.09 -0.54 -26.20
N GLU A 834 31.25 -1.86 -26.25
CA GLU A 834 32.25 -2.52 -27.11
C GLU A 834 31.75 -2.78 -28.53
N ASP A 835 30.42 -2.86 -28.76
CA ASP A 835 29.88 -3.40 -30.02
C ASP A 835 29.39 -2.35 -31.05
N SER A 836 29.43 -1.05 -30.75
CA SER A 836 29.15 -0.04 -31.77
C SER A 836 29.75 1.32 -31.45
N THR A 837 30.07 2.08 -32.49
CA THR A 837 30.60 3.46 -32.35
C THR A 837 29.56 4.46 -31.83
N HIS A 838 28.27 4.10 -31.78
CA HIS A 838 27.16 4.89 -31.20
C HIS A 838 25.98 4.00 -30.72
N PRO A 839 26.08 3.31 -29.57
CA PRO A 839 25.05 2.37 -29.10
C PRO A 839 23.70 3.06 -28.80
N GLU A 840 23.72 4.32 -28.38
CA GLU A 840 22.51 5.11 -28.09
C GLU A 840 21.65 5.34 -29.34
N GLY A 841 22.25 5.53 -30.52
CA GLY A 841 21.52 5.75 -31.76
C GLY A 841 20.69 4.54 -32.20
N LEU A 842 21.22 3.33 -32.01
CA LEU A 842 20.48 2.09 -32.31
C LEU A 842 19.30 1.90 -31.35
N LEU A 843 19.48 2.19 -30.05
CA LEU A 843 18.41 2.07 -29.06
C LEU A 843 17.26 3.06 -29.33
N GLU A 844 17.57 4.29 -29.71
CA GLU A 844 16.56 5.25 -30.16
C GLU A 844 15.82 4.78 -31.42
N GLU A 845 16.50 4.09 -32.33
CA GLU A 845 15.87 3.50 -33.52
C GLU A 845 14.91 2.35 -33.18
N VAL A 846 15.34 1.44 -32.30
CA VAL A 846 14.51 0.32 -31.80
C VAL A 846 13.29 0.86 -31.04
N GLY A 847 13.50 1.79 -30.11
CA GLY A 847 12.43 2.40 -29.33
C GLY A 847 11.40 3.13 -30.19
N ALA A 848 11.86 3.87 -31.21
CA ALA A 848 10.96 4.52 -32.16
C ALA A 848 10.16 3.51 -33.00
N ALA A 849 10.76 2.38 -33.41
CA ALA A 849 10.04 1.33 -34.12
C ALA A 849 8.94 0.68 -33.26
N LEU A 850 9.21 0.45 -31.96
CA LEU A 850 8.20 -0.02 -30.99
C LEU A 850 7.05 0.97 -30.84
N LEU A 851 7.36 2.26 -30.62
CA LEU A 851 6.35 3.31 -30.48
C LEU A 851 5.53 3.49 -31.77
N CYS A 852 6.14 3.43 -32.96
CA CYS A 852 5.43 3.43 -34.24
C CYS A 852 4.39 2.30 -34.30
N ALA A 853 4.78 1.07 -33.97
CA ALA A 853 3.91 -0.10 -34.04
C ALA A 853 2.73 0.03 -33.05
N LEU A 854 3.02 0.42 -31.81
CA LEU A 854 2.01 0.65 -30.79
C LEU A 854 1.04 1.78 -31.19
N HIS A 855 1.55 2.96 -31.57
CA HIS A 855 0.71 4.11 -31.92
C HIS A 855 -0.20 3.81 -33.10
N ASN A 856 0.32 3.16 -34.13
CA ASN A 856 -0.47 2.79 -35.30
C ASN A 856 -1.57 1.79 -34.97
N GLU A 857 -1.33 0.84 -34.08
CA GLU A 857 -2.38 -0.07 -33.60
C GLU A 857 -3.44 0.67 -32.76
N LEU A 858 -3.02 1.56 -31.87
CA LEU A 858 -3.92 2.35 -31.04
C LEU A 858 -4.81 3.29 -31.87
N VAL A 859 -4.25 3.92 -32.90
CA VAL A 859 -5.00 4.78 -33.83
C VAL A 859 -6.02 3.98 -34.63
N LYS A 860 -5.67 2.76 -35.09
CA LYS A 860 -6.64 1.86 -35.73
C LYS A 860 -7.81 1.50 -34.81
N ARG A 861 -7.57 1.45 -33.50
CA ARG A 861 -8.57 1.22 -32.45
C ARG A 861 -9.25 2.50 -31.96
N GLU A 862 -9.03 3.63 -32.63
CA GLU A 862 -9.65 4.93 -32.36
C GLU A 862 -9.30 5.56 -31.00
N TYR A 863 -8.14 5.21 -30.42
CA TYR A 863 -7.61 5.91 -29.24
C TYR A 863 -7.03 7.27 -29.62
N LYS A 864 -7.18 8.25 -28.72
CA LYS A 864 -6.90 9.67 -29.01
C LYS A 864 -5.69 10.24 -28.29
N ARG A 865 -5.40 9.73 -27.09
CA ARG A 865 -4.30 10.23 -26.26
C ARG A 865 -3.51 9.07 -25.68
N ILE A 866 -2.20 9.23 -25.58
CA ILE A 866 -1.32 8.33 -24.87
C ILE A 866 -0.54 9.10 -23.82
N ARG A 867 -0.37 8.50 -22.65
CA ARG A 867 0.50 8.97 -21.59
C ARG A 867 1.49 7.89 -21.19
N TYR A 868 2.62 8.30 -20.65
CA TYR A 868 3.62 7.46 -20.06
C TYR A 868 4.15 8.19 -18.83
N GLU A 869 3.95 7.60 -17.66
CA GLU A 869 4.57 8.05 -16.42
C GLU A 869 5.75 7.10 -16.19
N PRO A 870 6.91 7.36 -16.81
CA PRO A 870 8.09 6.58 -16.46
C PRO A 870 8.33 6.71 -14.96
N GLU A 871 8.63 5.58 -14.37
CA GLU A 871 9.36 5.53 -13.12
C GLU A 871 10.82 6.01 -13.42
N ALA A 872 11.81 5.17 -13.18
CA ALA A 872 13.23 5.49 -13.40
C ALA A 872 13.66 5.57 -14.88
N GLU A 873 12.83 5.18 -15.86
CA GLU A 873 13.17 5.19 -17.29
C GLU A 873 13.31 6.62 -17.84
N GLY A 874 12.51 7.54 -17.29
CA GLY A 874 12.42 8.94 -17.72
C GLY A 874 13.66 9.76 -17.39
N ASP A 875 14.54 9.23 -16.54
CA ASP A 875 15.83 9.84 -16.19
C ASP A 875 16.94 9.46 -17.17
N LYS A 876 16.77 8.41 -17.98
CA LYS A 876 17.76 8.04 -19.00
C LYS A 876 17.65 9.01 -20.18
N ASP A 877 18.74 9.74 -20.46
CA ASP A 877 18.75 10.83 -21.45
C ASP A 877 18.29 10.38 -22.85
N TYR A 878 18.62 9.15 -23.28
CA TYR A 878 18.18 8.62 -24.57
C TYR A 878 16.67 8.32 -24.60
N VAL A 879 16.05 7.93 -23.48
CA VAL A 879 14.59 7.72 -23.41
C VAL A 879 13.89 9.07 -23.53
N ARG A 880 14.37 10.09 -22.81
CA ARG A 880 13.84 11.46 -22.92
C ARG A 880 13.96 11.98 -24.35
N THR A 881 15.13 11.81 -24.94
CA THR A 881 15.42 12.24 -26.32
C THR A 881 14.52 11.52 -27.31
N LEU A 882 14.35 10.20 -27.18
CA LEU A 882 13.44 9.41 -27.97
C LEU A 882 12.00 9.94 -27.89
N PHE A 883 11.42 10.08 -26.69
CA PHE A 883 10.03 10.50 -26.53
C PHE A 883 9.79 11.93 -27.05
N HIS A 884 10.72 12.86 -26.79
CA HIS A 884 10.63 14.22 -27.34
C HIS A 884 10.75 14.25 -28.87
N ASN A 885 11.68 13.50 -29.45
CA ASN A 885 11.83 13.38 -30.90
C ASN A 885 10.59 12.74 -31.55
N PHE A 886 9.89 11.88 -30.81
CA PHE A 886 8.63 11.29 -31.21
C PHE A 886 7.41 12.19 -30.93
N GLY A 887 7.61 13.44 -30.48
CA GLY A 887 6.55 14.44 -30.33
C GLY A 887 5.75 14.37 -29.02
N TYR A 888 6.29 13.73 -27.97
CA TYR A 888 5.72 13.82 -26.64
C TYR A 888 6.09 15.15 -25.96
N THR A 889 5.12 15.73 -25.27
CA THR A 889 5.34 16.76 -24.26
C THR A 889 5.64 16.10 -22.92
N SER A 890 6.46 16.73 -22.08
CA SER A 890 6.73 16.21 -20.74
C SER A 890 6.53 17.28 -19.67
N GLU A 891 5.98 16.89 -18.53
CA GLU A 891 5.84 17.74 -17.36
C GLU A 891 6.15 16.97 -16.07
N ASP A 892 6.67 17.66 -15.06
CA ASP A 892 6.89 17.05 -13.74
C ASP A 892 5.54 17.01 -13.02
N VAL A 893 5.05 15.83 -12.64
CA VAL A 893 3.70 15.64 -12.09
C VAL A 893 3.63 15.82 -10.57
N GLY A 894 4.68 16.42 -10.00
CA GLY A 894 4.71 16.79 -8.58
C GLY A 894 4.71 15.60 -7.62
N TRP A 895 5.10 14.39 -8.03
CA TRP A 895 5.29 13.24 -7.14
C TRP A 895 6.77 13.02 -6.84
N VAL A 896 7.08 12.74 -5.57
CA VAL A 896 8.45 12.50 -5.09
C VAL A 896 8.52 11.32 -4.13
N TRP A 897 9.51 10.47 -4.36
CA TRP A 897 9.99 9.51 -3.37
C TRP A 897 11.02 10.19 -2.48
N MET A 898 10.82 10.14 -1.17
CA MET A 898 11.73 10.71 -0.19
C MET A 898 12.38 9.61 0.67
N PHE A 899 13.65 9.79 1.00
CA PHE A 899 14.44 8.82 1.78
C PHE A 899 15.18 9.50 2.92
N LYS A 900 15.36 8.78 4.02
CA LYS A 900 16.12 9.22 5.18
C LYS A 900 17.07 8.12 5.63
N ILE A 901 18.31 8.52 5.90
CA ILE A 901 19.27 7.70 6.62
C ILE A 901 18.92 7.76 8.11
N VAL A 902 18.72 6.60 8.73
CA VAL A 902 18.50 6.49 10.18
C VAL A 902 19.83 6.24 10.88
N ASN A 903 20.65 5.35 10.31
CA ASN A 903 21.97 4.98 10.82
C ASN A 903 22.95 4.77 9.67
N LEU A 904 23.86 5.74 9.46
CA LEU A 904 24.82 5.73 8.35
C LEU A 904 25.83 4.56 8.41
N PRO A 905 26.48 4.24 9.56
CA PRO A 905 27.33 3.06 9.66
C PRO A 905 26.62 1.76 9.29
N MET A 906 25.39 1.56 9.76
CA MET A 906 24.59 0.38 9.42
C MET A 906 24.29 0.35 7.92
N LEU A 907 23.82 1.46 7.35
CA LEU A 907 23.51 1.59 5.92
C LEU A 907 24.72 1.24 5.04
N LEU A 908 25.88 1.79 5.36
CA LEU A 908 27.11 1.52 4.63
C LEU A 908 27.61 0.08 4.79
N GLY A 909 27.37 -0.52 5.95
CA GLY A 909 27.65 -1.94 6.21
C GLY A 909 26.80 -2.85 5.32
N GLU A 910 25.50 -2.54 5.20
CA GLU A 910 24.60 -3.29 4.33
C GLU A 910 24.86 -3.03 2.84
N LEU A 911 25.35 -1.83 2.47
CA LEU A 911 25.78 -1.49 1.11
C LEU A 911 27.19 -1.99 0.75
N ALA A 912 27.95 -2.55 1.69
CA ALA A 912 29.31 -3.02 1.44
C ALA A 912 29.43 -3.98 0.24
N PRO A 913 28.52 -4.97 0.02
CA PRO A 913 28.59 -5.85 -1.14
C PRO A 913 28.45 -5.10 -2.48
N LEU A 914 27.58 -4.10 -2.55
CA LEU A 914 27.42 -3.24 -3.72
C LEU A 914 28.71 -2.46 -4.01
N LEU A 915 29.28 -1.83 -2.97
CA LEU A 915 30.48 -1.01 -3.10
C LEU A 915 31.70 -1.86 -3.52
N LEU A 916 31.84 -3.08 -2.99
CA LEU A 916 32.86 -4.04 -3.41
C LEU A 916 32.70 -4.43 -4.87
N LYS A 917 31.48 -4.80 -5.27
CA LYS A 917 31.20 -5.18 -6.66
C LYS A 917 31.56 -4.07 -7.64
N ARG A 918 31.24 -2.81 -7.32
CA ARG A 918 31.63 -1.63 -8.12
C ARG A 918 33.14 -1.46 -8.24
N LEU A 919 33.90 -1.76 -7.19
CA LEU A 919 35.37 -1.75 -7.23
C LEU A 919 35.91 -2.91 -8.09
N ASP A 920 35.36 -4.11 -7.93
CA ASP A 920 35.82 -5.31 -8.63
C ASP A 920 35.54 -5.31 -10.13
N GLU A 921 34.42 -4.69 -10.54
CA GLU A 921 34.06 -4.44 -11.94
C GLU A 921 34.84 -3.26 -12.56
N SER A 922 35.56 -2.48 -11.74
CA SER A 922 36.38 -1.38 -12.24
C SER A 922 37.78 -1.85 -12.65
N ASP A 923 38.11 -1.73 -13.94
CA ASP A 923 39.48 -2.00 -14.44
C ASP A 923 40.57 -1.19 -13.72
N THR A 924 40.23 -0.02 -13.19
CA THR A 924 41.18 0.90 -12.55
C THR A 924 41.26 0.72 -11.03
N TYR A 925 40.14 0.39 -10.37
CA TYR A 925 40.03 0.38 -8.91
C TYR A 925 39.84 -1.00 -8.30
N LYS A 926 39.88 -2.05 -9.11
CA LYS A 926 39.96 -3.43 -8.63
C LYS A 926 41.11 -3.57 -7.64
N SER A 927 40.81 -4.13 -6.46
CA SER A 927 41.76 -4.28 -5.34
C SER A 927 42.26 -2.98 -4.71
N TRP A 928 41.58 -1.85 -4.91
CA TRP A 928 41.90 -0.60 -4.21
C TRP A 928 41.83 -0.79 -2.69
N GLN A 929 42.78 -0.19 -1.96
CA GLN A 929 42.82 -0.22 -0.50
C GLN A 929 42.95 1.19 0.06
N GLY A 930 42.23 1.46 1.15
CA GLY A 930 42.25 2.76 1.82
C GLY A 930 40.99 3.01 2.64
N THR A 931 40.89 4.23 3.15
CA THR A 931 39.78 4.65 4.01
C THR A 931 39.06 5.85 3.42
N ILE A 932 37.72 5.82 3.44
CA ILE A 932 36.83 6.92 3.07
C ILE A 932 35.96 7.26 4.28
N SER A 933 36.16 8.44 4.84
CA SER A 933 35.38 8.97 5.96
C SER A 933 34.29 9.90 5.46
N ILE A 934 33.07 9.75 5.96
CA ILE A 934 31.91 10.59 5.63
C ILE A 934 31.45 11.27 6.92
N LYS A 935 31.34 12.60 6.91
CA LYS A 935 30.98 13.44 8.06
C LYS A 935 29.89 14.43 7.71
N GLY A 936 28.72 14.22 8.31
CA GLY A 936 27.53 15.06 8.28
C GLY A 936 27.33 15.90 9.54
N SER A 937 26.13 16.45 9.70
CA SER A 937 25.70 17.13 10.92
C SER A 937 25.30 16.15 12.02
N GLU A 938 24.55 15.10 11.66
CA GLU A 938 24.10 14.03 12.56
C GLU A 938 24.77 12.69 12.23
N HIS A 939 25.11 12.46 10.95
CA HIS A 939 25.66 11.19 10.51
C HIS A 939 27.18 11.22 10.35
N GLN A 940 27.86 10.14 10.76
CA GLN A 940 29.27 9.93 10.46
C GLN A 940 29.58 8.44 10.34
N ALA A 941 30.52 8.10 9.47
CA ALA A 941 31.04 6.75 9.31
C ALA A 941 32.39 6.75 8.58
N SER A 942 33.16 5.67 8.73
CA SER A 942 34.33 5.40 7.89
C SER A 942 34.21 4.04 7.21
N LEU A 943 34.45 4.01 5.89
CA LEU A 943 34.62 2.82 5.08
C LEU A 943 36.12 2.50 4.99
N THR A 944 36.57 1.35 5.49
CA THR A 944 37.94 0.88 5.33
C THR A 944 37.94 -0.33 4.41
N ILE A 945 38.57 -0.18 3.24
CA ILE A 945 38.71 -1.24 2.25
C ILE A 945 40.10 -1.85 2.38
N ARG A 946 40.15 -3.15 2.71
CA ARG A 946 41.38 -3.92 2.87
C ARG A 946 41.12 -5.37 2.46
N ASP A 947 42.05 -5.95 1.72
CA ASP A 947 42.05 -7.38 1.35
C ASP A 947 40.75 -7.87 0.67
N GLY A 948 40.09 -6.99 -0.09
CA GLY A 948 38.83 -7.31 -0.79
C GLY A 948 37.59 -7.26 0.10
N GLU A 949 37.71 -6.74 1.32
CA GLU A 949 36.60 -6.57 2.26
C GLU A 949 36.42 -5.08 2.60
N ILE A 950 35.18 -4.70 2.91
CA ILE A 950 34.84 -3.37 3.44
C ILE A 950 34.45 -3.53 4.90
N HIS A 951 35.19 -2.84 5.77
CA HIS A 951 34.82 -2.69 7.17
C HIS A 951 34.30 -1.29 7.42
N VAL A 952 33.15 -1.21 8.10
CA VAL A 952 32.50 0.06 8.42
C VAL A 952 32.64 0.34 9.92
N SER A 953 32.94 1.59 10.28
CA SER A 953 33.02 2.04 11.67
C SER A 953 32.27 3.36 11.87
N GLU A 954 31.78 3.59 13.09
CA GLU A 954 31.03 4.80 13.47
C GLU A 954 31.92 6.05 13.62
N GLY A 955 33.21 5.85 13.88
CA GLY A 955 34.17 6.93 14.06
C GLY A 955 34.75 7.45 12.74
N ILE A 956 35.20 8.70 12.73
CA ILE A 956 36.03 9.24 11.66
C ILE A 956 37.49 8.83 11.92
N SER A 957 38.11 8.12 10.98
CA SER A 957 39.53 7.81 11.06
C SER A 957 40.37 9.07 10.77
N GLU A 958 40.90 9.70 11.81
CA GLU A 958 41.81 10.84 11.68
C GLU A 958 43.23 10.36 11.33
N GLY A 959 43.72 10.68 10.12
CA GLY A 959 45.16 10.62 9.83
C GLY A 959 45.59 10.08 8.46
N THR A 960 44.78 9.29 7.76
CA THR A 960 45.06 8.78 6.40
C THR A 960 43.76 8.36 5.69
N GLY A 961 43.42 8.95 4.55
CA GLY A 961 42.23 8.58 3.76
C GLY A 961 41.60 9.76 3.01
N ILE A 962 40.46 9.51 2.34
CA ILE A 962 39.60 10.55 1.75
C ILE A 962 38.53 10.90 2.80
N CYS A 963 38.32 12.18 3.09
CA CYS A 963 37.28 12.67 3.99
C CYS A 963 36.28 13.53 3.21
N LEU A 964 35.00 13.18 3.31
CA LEU A 964 33.85 13.84 2.72
C LEU A 964 33.07 14.54 3.84
N SER A 965 33.03 15.88 3.85
CA SER A 965 32.34 16.66 4.89
C SER A 965 31.26 17.57 4.29
N THR A 966 30.02 17.46 4.76
CA THR A 966 28.85 18.17 4.23
C THR A 966 27.66 18.12 5.23
N ASP A 967 26.46 18.50 4.81
CA ASP A 967 25.20 18.26 5.51
C ASP A 967 24.61 16.86 5.20
N ASP A 968 23.69 16.39 6.05
CA ASP A 968 23.10 15.05 5.92
C ASP A 968 22.20 14.90 4.67
N ASP A 969 21.65 16.01 4.15
CA ASP A 969 20.90 16.04 2.90
C ASP A 969 21.79 15.63 1.73
N THR A 970 22.94 16.28 1.59
CA THR A 970 23.92 16.01 0.55
C THR A 970 24.49 14.59 0.66
N ILE A 971 24.72 14.09 1.89
CA ILE A 971 25.12 12.69 2.12
C ILE A 971 24.10 11.74 1.52
N THR A 972 22.84 11.94 1.89
CA THR A 972 21.74 11.11 1.41
C THR A 972 21.64 11.15 -0.11
N ARG A 973 21.72 12.33 -0.72
CA ARG A 973 21.63 12.48 -2.19
C ARG A 973 22.73 11.76 -2.96
N PHE A 974 23.97 11.73 -2.46
CA PHE A 974 25.03 10.99 -3.15
C PHE A 974 25.01 9.49 -2.87
N ILE A 975 24.51 9.05 -1.71
CA ILE A 975 24.28 7.62 -1.43
C ILE A 975 23.19 7.07 -2.36
N LEU A 976 22.14 7.85 -2.58
CA LEU A 976 21.05 7.54 -3.51
C LEU A 976 21.39 7.80 -4.98
N GLY A 977 22.61 8.22 -5.31
CA GLY A 977 23.02 8.50 -6.69
C GLY A 977 22.25 9.64 -7.39
N VAL A 978 21.57 10.51 -6.65
CA VAL A 978 20.90 11.73 -7.18
C VAL A 978 21.95 12.74 -7.66
N ILE A 979 23.06 12.84 -6.91
CA ILE A 979 24.22 13.66 -7.24
C ILE A 979 25.50 12.87 -7.01
N THR A 980 26.54 13.07 -7.81
CA THR A 980 27.86 12.47 -7.49
C THR A 980 28.56 13.28 -6.40
N PRO A 981 29.47 12.68 -5.60
CA PRO A 981 30.29 13.45 -4.66
C PRO A 981 31.06 14.60 -5.34
N TYR A 982 31.56 14.37 -6.56
CA TYR A 982 32.22 15.42 -7.32
C TYR A 982 31.25 16.52 -7.78
N GLY A 983 30.02 16.17 -8.17
CA GLY A 983 28.97 17.15 -8.49
C GLY A 983 28.63 18.03 -7.30
N ALA A 984 28.46 17.44 -6.11
CA ALA A 984 28.23 18.17 -4.86
C ALA A 984 29.42 19.08 -4.49
N TYR A 985 30.65 18.61 -4.72
CA TYR A 985 31.86 19.42 -4.55
C TYR A 985 31.87 20.64 -5.47
N LEU A 986 31.52 20.48 -6.76
CA LEU A 986 31.44 21.60 -7.71
C LEU A 986 30.35 22.62 -7.37
N GLN A 987 29.30 22.20 -6.66
CA GLN A 987 28.23 23.08 -6.18
C GLN A 987 28.55 23.71 -4.81
N ASN A 988 29.75 23.52 -4.27
CA ASN A 988 30.17 23.94 -2.93
C ASN A 988 29.31 23.38 -1.79
N GLN A 989 28.65 22.24 -2.02
CA GLN A 989 27.86 21.52 -1.00
C GLN A 989 28.72 20.51 -0.24
N LEU A 990 29.76 19.95 -0.88
CA LEU A 990 30.64 18.94 -0.30
C LEU A 990 32.09 19.41 -0.22
N HIS A 991 32.71 19.27 0.95
CA HIS A 991 34.16 19.43 1.10
C HIS A 991 34.86 18.07 1.03
N ILE A 992 35.96 17.99 0.27
CA ILE A 992 36.75 16.76 0.10
C ILE A 992 38.20 17.04 0.49
N THR A 993 38.75 16.24 1.41
CA THR A 993 40.18 16.24 1.77
C THR A 993 40.76 14.84 1.53
N PRO A 994 41.95 14.67 0.91
CA PRO A 994 42.84 15.69 0.36
C PRO A 994 42.27 16.36 -0.91
N THR A 995 42.99 17.35 -1.45
CA THR A 995 42.60 18.08 -2.67
C THR A 995 42.17 17.13 -3.79
N VAL A 996 40.98 17.38 -4.35
CA VAL A 996 40.40 16.55 -5.41
C VAL A 996 41.29 16.54 -6.65
N ASN A 997 41.75 15.35 -7.04
CA ASN A 997 42.42 15.09 -8.31
C ASN A 997 41.62 14.08 -9.16
N SER A 998 42.11 13.76 -10.37
CA SER A 998 41.43 12.81 -11.27
C SER A 998 41.21 11.44 -10.64
N SER A 999 42.16 10.95 -9.84
CA SER A 999 42.07 9.64 -9.16
C SER A 999 41.01 9.64 -8.06
N VAL A 1000 40.96 10.68 -7.22
CA VAL A 1000 39.94 10.82 -6.16
C VAL A 1000 38.55 10.97 -6.78
N ARG A 1001 38.41 11.83 -7.80
CA ARG A 1001 37.14 12.03 -8.50
C ARG A 1001 36.60 10.73 -9.09
N ARG A 1002 37.44 9.98 -9.81
CA ARG A 1002 37.03 8.74 -10.49
C ARG A 1002 36.75 7.62 -9.49
N LEU A 1003 37.49 7.51 -8.39
CA LEU A 1003 37.20 6.54 -7.31
C LEU A 1003 35.85 6.82 -6.67
N LEU A 1004 35.60 8.07 -6.25
CA LEU A 1004 34.32 8.45 -5.65
C LEU A 1004 33.17 8.30 -6.64
N GLY A 1005 33.40 8.59 -7.92
CA GLY A 1005 32.44 8.34 -8.98
C GLY A 1005 32.21 6.86 -9.28
N THR A 1006 33.16 5.97 -8.95
CA THR A 1006 32.99 4.51 -9.07
C THR A 1006 32.14 3.96 -7.93
N LEU A 1007 32.38 4.43 -6.70
CA LEU A 1007 31.68 3.99 -5.50
C LEU A 1007 30.26 4.58 -5.39
N PHE A 1008 30.09 5.87 -5.70
CA PHE A 1008 28.84 6.63 -5.58
C PHE A 1008 28.45 7.20 -6.95
N GLN A 1009 28.01 6.31 -7.84
CA GLN A 1009 27.60 6.63 -9.21
C GLN A 1009 26.30 7.44 -9.23
N LYS A 1010 26.13 8.26 -10.26
CA LYS A 1010 24.83 8.88 -10.55
C LYS A 1010 23.96 7.87 -11.29
N HIS A 1011 22.68 7.79 -10.93
CA HIS A 1011 21.70 6.95 -11.61
C HIS A 1011 21.08 7.62 -12.83
#